data_AF-A0A2N8PM28-F1
#
_entry.id   AF-A0A2N8PM28-F1
#
_cell.length_a   1.000
_cell.length_b   1.000
_cell.length_c   1.000
_cell.angle_alpha   90.00
_cell.angle_beta   90.00
_cell.angle_gamma   90.00
#
_symmetry.space_group_name_H-M   'P 1'
#
loop_
_entity.id
_entity.type
_entity.pdbx_description
1 polymer ?
#
loop_
_entity_poly.entity_id
_entity_poly.type
_entity_poly.pdbx_seq_one_letter_code
_entity_poly.pdbx_strand_id
1 'polypeptide(L)'
;MKITFLLTWGDEMGGTEMATYTQAAHLAPRHDVEVLSVLKTREEPFFTAGRAIPRRYLVDRTGPYGRPVRDSGLDEQACRTLTSLPSELIKPAWEATFDRLTDIEMTAALGALDTDVLVTTTPALMAAAAELVPSRVITVHQEHRASQLRGVSGEPLLVYAPRIDALVSLTERTNDWFADSLGATAPELTVIPNAVPSGFRPRSDLDGKTVVLAARMTPEKQLDHAIEAFATLADQHPDWTMRIFGDGPQEVRLRRIIDGLALHDRVELLGRSPEMEQEWAKAGLALLPSRNEAFPLVLLEVFAAGVPVIAYDIVTGPAEIVRHGVDGLLVPAGDKDSLAVAMDKLMGDDETRRAYGRAAREGVHERFSAELITARWEELFTRLVARREDPRRLADRADRTARRIAAGGSRSFNVAAPISVLSGSADEQKAREVLLQAQDRTGALVRSAGRLAEVRDDVLAPRMAEWNLEIATSALTAHGIPYVLLRDGGTSYRVAVEVERREQVLEALAAELHGKPVYAELITPRGAAPGAVLAERLREAGDVAGLRVFKPLTTESRTLRYGPAFGCTVEFWTENAEDEEMPGWRSTPRGSTLLGPRLPSLEADATLRVGERDHPTLAGFTDRLMWDVTFPIDVVYTWVDDSDPEWRARRDAAKRAAGLADGGADSGDVRFRNRDELRFSLRSLAMYAPWVRNVYLVTDDQTPAWLDTSQPGIKVVSHREIFDDPALLPTFNSHAIESQLHRIDGLSEHFLYFNDDVFLGRPLTPRSFFDGNGMAHFFRSPTAVPPSPLAEDDEGYFAAAKNNRGLLQREYGRTATHGFLHAPHPLRRSVLAEIAEKFPEEITATAASRFRATTDLSVASSLHHHYGYLTGRSTPASLTCSFVNAGDYAHHTRLSRMLATRSHGVFCIGESADAEVPADEQDRVLRAFLSAYFPVRSPFERS
;
A
#
# COMPACT_ATOMS: atom_id res chain seq x y z
N MET A 1 12.01 10.83 -39.91
CA MET A 1 12.72 10.50 -38.66
C MET A 1 12.99 9.01 -38.68
N LYS A 2 14.08 8.59 -38.05
CA LYS A 2 14.32 7.19 -37.70
C LYS A 2 13.80 6.94 -36.28
N ILE A 3 12.90 5.97 -36.13
CA ILE A 3 12.18 5.69 -34.88
C ILE A 3 12.40 4.22 -34.51
N THR A 4 12.91 3.97 -33.32
CA THR A 4 13.15 2.62 -32.80
C THR A 4 12.22 2.38 -31.60
N PHE A 5 11.40 1.33 -31.66
CA PHE A 5 10.66 0.84 -30.49
C PHE A 5 11.46 -0.27 -29.79
N LEU A 6 11.64 -0.17 -28.48
CA LEU A 6 12.37 -1.15 -27.67
C LEU A 6 11.40 -2.02 -26.86
N LEU A 7 11.43 -3.32 -27.12
CA LEU A 7 10.60 -4.34 -26.46
C LEU A 7 11.47 -5.37 -25.73
N THR A 8 10.95 -5.96 -24.64
CA THR A 8 11.60 -7.10 -23.98
C THR A 8 11.59 -8.31 -24.92
N TRP A 9 10.43 -8.58 -25.53
CA TRP A 9 10.22 -9.61 -26.56
C TRP A 9 9.36 -9.02 -27.69
N GLY A 10 9.79 -9.20 -28.93
CA GLY A 10 9.11 -8.67 -30.12
C GLY A 10 8.21 -9.70 -30.80
N ASP A 11 8.14 -10.92 -30.27
CA ASP A 11 7.59 -12.10 -30.93
C ASP A 11 6.58 -12.89 -30.10
N GLU A 12 6.49 -12.60 -28.80
CA GLU A 12 5.45 -13.17 -27.92
C GLU A 12 4.07 -12.52 -28.12
N MET A 13 3.06 -13.21 -27.59
CA MET A 13 1.69 -12.70 -27.56
C MET A 13 1.48 -11.83 -26.31
N GLY A 14 1.33 -10.51 -26.51
CA GLY A 14 0.98 -9.58 -25.44
C GLY A 14 0.42 -8.24 -25.94
N GLY A 15 -0.29 -7.54 -25.05
CA GLY A 15 -0.97 -6.29 -25.38
C GLY A 15 -0.01 -5.13 -25.62
N THR A 16 1.14 -5.12 -24.94
CA THR A 16 2.20 -4.11 -25.15
C THR A 16 2.79 -4.25 -26.56
N GLU A 17 3.10 -5.48 -26.96
CA GLU A 17 3.65 -5.82 -28.27
C GLU A 17 2.65 -5.46 -29.37
N MET A 18 1.38 -5.83 -29.18
CA MET A 18 0.30 -5.49 -30.12
C MET A 18 0.14 -3.97 -30.28
N ALA A 19 0.08 -3.21 -29.17
CA ALA A 19 -0.01 -1.76 -29.22
C ALA A 19 1.19 -1.13 -29.94
N THR A 20 2.40 -1.61 -29.61
CA THR A 20 3.66 -1.15 -30.21
C THR A 20 3.69 -1.40 -31.71
N TYR A 21 3.36 -2.61 -32.17
CA TYR A 21 3.34 -2.93 -33.59
C TYR A 21 2.25 -2.18 -34.36
N THR A 22 1.07 -1.99 -33.75
CA THR A 22 -0.01 -1.20 -34.36
C THR A 22 0.47 0.22 -34.60
N GLN A 23 1.08 0.84 -33.59
CA GLN A 23 1.64 2.18 -33.71
C GLN A 23 2.79 2.24 -34.73
N ALA A 24 3.72 1.30 -34.70
CA ALA A 24 4.82 1.22 -35.65
C ALA A 24 4.32 1.09 -37.09
N ALA A 25 3.29 0.28 -37.33
CA ALA A 25 2.64 0.11 -38.63
C ALA A 25 2.01 1.41 -39.16
N HIS A 26 1.47 2.26 -38.29
CA HIS A 26 0.89 3.53 -38.71
C HIS A 26 1.93 4.65 -38.94
N LEU A 27 3.11 4.54 -38.32
CA LEU A 27 4.21 5.48 -38.51
C LEU A 27 5.11 5.10 -39.71
N ALA A 28 5.26 3.81 -40.01
CA ALA A 28 6.16 3.29 -41.07
C ALA A 28 5.93 3.87 -42.48
N PRO A 29 4.70 4.23 -42.91
CA PRO A 29 4.49 4.86 -44.22
C PRO A 29 5.16 6.24 -44.36
N ARG A 30 5.47 6.91 -43.25
CA ARG A 30 5.98 8.29 -43.21
C ARG A 30 7.36 8.41 -42.57
N HIS A 31 7.83 7.38 -41.88
CA HIS A 31 9.07 7.37 -41.12
C HIS A 31 9.82 6.05 -41.29
N ASP A 32 11.13 6.08 -41.04
CA ASP A 32 11.94 4.86 -40.94
C ASP A 32 11.72 4.26 -39.55
N VAL A 33 10.97 3.15 -39.46
CA VAL A 33 10.54 2.56 -38.18
C VAL A 33 11.07 1.14 -38.05
N GLU A 34 11.72 0.85 -36.91
CA GLU A 34 12.15 -0.50 -36.55
C GLU A 34 11.71 -0.89 -35.12
N VAL A 35 11.65 -2.19 -34.88
CA VAL A 35 11.50 -2.78 -33.54
C VAL A 35 12.81 -3.43 -33.13
N LEU A 36 13.40 -2.96 -32.04
CA LEU A 36 14.52 -3.61 -31.37
C LEU A 36 13.97 -4.46 -30.22
N SER A 37 14.09 -5.78 -30.35
CA SER A 37 13.71 -6.73 -29.31
C SER A 37 14.95 -7.20 -28.56
N VAL A 38 14.93 -7.15 -27.22
CA VAL A 38 16.06 -7.69 -26.44
C VAL A 38 16.13 -9.21 -26.59
N LEU A 39 14.99 -9.90 -26.53
CA LEU A 39 14.92 -11.35 -26.56
C LEU A 39 14.20 -11.85 -27.83
N LYS A 40 14.69 -12.94 -28.42
CA LYS A 40 13.97 -13.79 -29.38
C LYS A 40 13.55 -15.07 -28.66
N THR A 41 12.26 -15.37 -28.61
CA THR A 41 11.71 -16.55 -27.93
C THR A 41 11.03 -17.52 -28.89
N ARG A 42 10.77 -17.10 -30.14
CA ARG A 42 10.11 -17.85 -31.21
C ARG A 42 10.80 -17.59 -32.54
N GLU A 43 10.62 -18.51 -33.48
CA GLU A 43 11.14 -18.33 -34.84
C GLU A 43 10.37 -17.28 -35.63
N GLU A 44 9.05 -17.25 -35.46
CA GLU A 44 8.15 -16.32 -36.15
C GLU A 44 7.38 -15.47 -35.14
N PRO A 45 7.19 -14.16 -35.40
CA PRO A 45 6.44 -13.28 -34.51
C PRO A 45 4.95 -13.68 -34.51
N PHE A 46 4.33 -13.56 -33.34
CA PHE A 46 2.92 -13.93 -33.15
C PHE A 46 1.96 -13.07 -33.99
N PHE A 47 2.15 -11.74 -34.03
CA PHE A 47 1.23 -10.84 -34.74
C PHE A 47 1.61 -10.65 -36.21
N THR A 48 0.64 -10.83 -37.11
CA THR A 48 0.84 -10.68 -38.57
C THR A 48 1.24 -9.26 -38.96
N ALA A 49 0.66 -8.24 -38.34
CA ALA A 49 1.04 -6.84 -38.56
C ALA A 49 2.51 -6.57 -38.22
N GLY A 50 3.05 -7.26 -37.20
CA GLY A 50 4.47 -7.17 -36.82
C GLY A 50 5.43 -7.86 -37.77
N ARG A 51 4.95 -8.59 -38.79
CA ARG A 51 5.81 -9.17 -39.84
C ARG A 51 6.27 -8.15 -40.86
N ALA A 52 5.52 -7.05 -41.05
CA ALA A 52 5.85 -6.01 -42.01
C ALA A 52 6.86 -4.98 -41.48
N ILE A 53 7.07 -4.91 -40.16
CA ILE A 53 7.99 -3.97 -39.53
C ILE A 53 9.37 -4.62 -39.38
N PRO A 54 10.46 -3.95 -39.85
CA PRO A 54 11.82 -4.40 -39.60
C PRO A 54 12.08 -4.65 -38.12
N ARG A 55 12.61 -5.83 -37.79
CA ARG A 55 12.89 -6.24 -36.41
C ARG A 55 14.31 -6.76 -36.27
N ARG A 56 14.96 -6.35 -35.19
CA ARG A 56 16.28 -6.84 -34.78
C ARG A 56 16.21 -7.42 -33.37
N TYR A 57 16.90 -8.52 -33.15
CA TYR A 57 17.00 -9.19 -31.86
C TYR A 57 18.41 -9.03 -31.27
N LEU A 58 18.53 -8.99 -29.95
CA LEU A 58 19.82 -8.94 -29.27
C LEU A 58 20.28 -10.32 -28.77
N VAL A 59 19.39 -11.06 -28.12
CA VAL A 59 19.67 -12.39 -27.56
C VAL A 59 18.63 -13.41 -28.04
N ASP A 60 19.10 -14.50 -28.62
CA ASP A 60 18.30 -15.67 -28.97
C ASP A 60 18.14 -16.61 -27.77
N ARG A 61 16.89 -16.81 -27.33
CA ARG A 61 16.47 -17.69 -26.22
C ARG A 61 15.62 -18.87 -26.69
N THR A 62 15.59 -19.17 -27.98
CA THR A 62 14.89 -20.37 -28.51
C THR A 62 15.59 -21.68 -28.12
N GLY A 63 16.88 -21.62 -27.79
CA GLY A 63 17.69 -22.75 -27.33
C GLY A 63 17.70 -22.96 -25.80
N PRO A 64 18.52 -23.91 -25.30
CA PRO A 64 18.59 -24.25 -23.87
C PRO A 64 19.19 -23.15 -22.97
N TYR A 65 19.83 -22.15 -23.56
CA TYR A 65 20.37 -20.95 -22.90
C TYR A 65 20.44 -19.82 -23.93
N GLY A 66 20.54 -18.58 -23.45
CA GLY A 66 20.61 -17.40 -24.31
C GLY A 66 21.90 -17.36 -25.14
N ARG A 67 21.81 -16.91 -26.39
CA ARG A 67 22.95 -16.67 -27.27
C ARG A 67 22.85 -15.29 -27.90
N PRO A 68 23.94 -14.54 -28.05
CA PRO A 68 23.92 -13.27 -28.76
C PRO A 68 23.56 -13.51 -30.24
N VAL A 69 22.73 -12.63 -30.80
CA VAL A 69 22.32 -12.71 -32.22
C VAL A 69 23.43 -12.18 -33.13
N ARG A 70 24.18 -11.18 -32.66
CA ARG A 70 25.39 -10.70 -33.35
C ARG A 70 26.54 -11.68 -33.15
N ASP A 71 27.50 -11.63 -34.05
CA ASP A 71 28.80 -12.28 -33.83
C ASP A 71 29.57 -11.54 -32.73
N SER A 72 29.56 -12.10 -31.53
CA SER A 72 30.18 -11.51 -30.33
C SER A 72 31.51 -12.16 -29.93
N GLY A 73 31.88 -13.28 -30.55
CA GLY A 73 33.00 -14.12 -30.13
C GLY A 73 32.80 -14.89 -28.82
N LEU A 74 31.61 -14.86 -28.20
CA LEU A 74 31.31 -15.64 -27.00
C LEU A 74 31.10 -17.12 -27.34
N ASP A 75 31.82 -18.01 -26.64
CA ASP A 75 31.62 -19.46 -26.75
C ASP A 75 30.39 -19.95 -25.98
N GLU A 76 30.05 -21.23 -26.15
CA GLU A 76 28.89 -21.87 -25.50
C GLU A 76 28.98 -21.82 -23.97
N GLN A 77 30.17 -21.99 -23.40
CA GLN A 77 30.36 -21.99 -21.96
C GLN A 77 30.12 -20.59 -21.38
N ALA A 78 30.65 -19.55 -22.02
CA ALA A 78 30.44 -18.16 -21.64
C ALA A 78 28.96 -17.79 -21.73
N CYS A 79 28.27 -18.17 -22.81
CA CYS A 79 26.83 -17.92 -22.96
C CYS A 79 26.00 -18.56 -21.83
N ARG A 80 26.30 -19.82 -21.46
CA ARG A 80 25.66 -20.51 -20.33
C ARG A 80 25.93 -19.79 -19.01
N THR A 81 27.18 -19.42 -18.74
CA THR A 81 27.55 -18.71 -17.51
C THR A 81 26.84 -17.36 -17.42
N LEU A 82 26.89 -16.54 -18.46
CA LEU A 82 26.26 -15.21 -18.47
C LEU A 82 24.73 -15.28 -18.33
N THR A 83 24.08 -16.25 -18.98
CA THR A 83 22.63 -16.46 -18.84
C THR A 83 22.23 -16.91 -17.42
N SER A 84 23.15 -17.55 -16.68
CA SER A 84 22.91 -18.00 -15.30
C SER A 84 23.08 -16.91 -14.23
N LEU A 85 23.69 -15.77 -14.59
CA LEU A 85 23.96 -14.67 -13.67
C LEU A 85 22.89 -13.59 -13.78
N PRO A 86 22.44 -13.00 -12.66
CA PRO A 86 21.46 -11.92 -12.70
C PRO A 86 22.03 -10.68 -13.40
N SER A 87 21.13 -9.93 -14.04
CA SER A 87 21.43 -8.62 -14.61
C SER A 87 21.91 -7.65 -13.52
N GLU A 88 22.95 -6.88 -13.84
CA GLU A 88 23.43 -5.73 -13.07
C GLU A 88 22.83 -4.41 -13.55
N LEU A 89 22.44 -4.33 -14.83
CA LEU A 89 21.81 -3.15 -15.40
C LEU A 89 20.35 -3.01 -14.97
N ILE A 90 19.63 -4.12 -14.92
CA ILE A 90 18.22 -4.20 -14.55
C ILE A 90 18.10 -5.09 -13.32
N LYS A 91 17.69 -4.49 -12.20
CA LYS A 91 17.52 -5.25 -10.95
C LYS A 91 16.49 -6.37 -11.15
N PRO A 92 16.72 -7.60 -10.64
CA PRO A 92 15.75 -8.69 -10.73
C PRO A 92 14.38 -8.36 -10.13
N ALA A 93 14.33 -7.46 -9.14
CA ALA A 93 13.09 -6.97 -8.55
C ALA A 93 12.24 -6.10 -9.51
N TRP A 94 12.86 -5.51 -10.53
CA TRP A 94 12.15 -4.74 -11.57
C TRP A 94 11.63 -5.65 -12.66
N GLU A 95 12.50 -6.51 -13.20
CA GLU A 95 12.16 -7.48 -14.24
C GLU A 95 13.18 -8.62 -14.25
N ALA A 96 12.81 -9.79 -13.71
CA ALA A 96 13.72 -10.93 -13.54
C ALA A 96 14.12 -11.65 -14.85
N THR A 97 13.53 -11.26 -15.98
CA THR A 97 13.79 -11.91 -17.28
C THR A 97 15.19 -11.59 -17.83
N PHE A 98 15.78 -10.46 -17.40
CA PHE A 98 17.11 -10.01 -17.82
C PHE A 98 18.23 -10.67 -17.04
N ASP A 99 19.31 -10.98 -17.74
CA ASP A 99 20.51 -11.64 -17.24
C ASP A 99 21.78 -10.91 -17.69
N ARG A 100 22.95 -11.40 -17.28
CA ARG A 100 24.22 -10.74 -17.64
C ARG A 100 24.50 -10.73 -19.15
N LEU A 101 24.00 -11.72 -19.90
CA LEU A 101 24.15 -11.72 -21.36
C LEU A 101 23.31 -10.58 -21.97
N THR A 102 22.08 -10.39 -21.50
CA THR A 102 21.26 -9.27 -21.97
C THR A 102 21.89 -7.92 -21.65
N ASP A 103 22.59 -7.75 -20.52
CA ASP A 103 23.29 -6.49 -20.19
C ASP A 103 24.36 -6.16 -21.21
N ILE A 104 25.18 -7.15 -21.59
CA ILE A 104 26.28 -6.99 -22.55
C ILE A 104 25.70 -6.60 -23.92
N GLU A 105 24.68 -7.33 -24.38
CA GLU A 105 24.09 -7.10 -25.70
C GLU A 105 23.28 -5.80 -25.76
N MET A 106 22.58 -5.42 -24.69
CA MET A 106 21.93 -4.11 -24.58
C MET A 106 22.95 -2.98 -24.54
N THR A 107 24.05 -3.12 -23.79
CA THR A 107 25.13 -2.11 -23.75
C THR A 107 25.72 -1.87 -25.13
N ALA A 108 26.02 -2.95 -25.87
CA ALA A 108 26.54 -2.86 -27.23
C ALA A 108 25.54 -2.22 -28.21
N ALA A 109 24.27 -2.62 -28.15
CA ALA A 109 23.26 -2.16 -29.10
C ALA A 109 22.73 -0.76 -28.81
N LEU A 110 22.50 -0.41 -27.54
CA LEU A 110 21.95 0.88 -27.14
C LEU A 110 23.03 1.97 -27.10
N GLY A 111 24.26 1.64 -26.71
CA GLY A 111 25.38 2.58 -26.68
C GLY A 111 25.82 3.10 -28.05
N ALA A 112 25.58 2.31 -29.10
CA ALA A 112 25.85 2.69 -30.49
C ALA A 112 24.58 2.97 -31.32
N LEU A 113 23.44 3.19 -30.65
CA LEU A 113 22.16 3.31 -31.33
C LEU A 113 22.13 4.54 -32.24
N ASP A 114 21.79 4.32 -33.51
CA ASP A 114 21.61 5.37 -34.50
C ASP A 114 20.14 5.52 -34.88
N THR A 115 19.42 6.33 -34.10
CA THR A 115 18.00 6.65 -34.28
C THR A 115 17.74 8.10 -33.86
N ASP A 116 16.64 8.69 -34.33
CA ASP A 116 16.24 10.02 -33.87
C ASP A 116 15.46 9.91 -32.55
N VAL A 117 14.55 8.93 -32.46
CA VAL A 117 13.68 8.70 -31.31
C VAL A 117 13.72 7.23 -30.91
N LEU A 118 13.97 6.97 -29.62
CA LEU A 118 13.81 5.67 -28.99
C LEU A 118 12.57 5.68 -28.10
N VAL A 119 11.63 4.76 -28.34
CA VAL A 119 10.45 4.54 -27.50
C VAL A 119 10.63 3.27 -26.68
N THR A 120 10.66 3.40 -25.37
CA THR A 120 10.75 2.27 -24.42
C THR A 120 9.37 1.89 -23.90
N THR A 121 9.13 0.60 -23.68
CA THR A 121 7.78 0.06 -23.40
C THR A 121 7.63 -0.55 -22.00
N THR A 122 8.73 -0.71 -21.26
CA THR A 122 8.72 -1.12 -19.85
C THR A 122 9.60 -0.18 -19.00
N PRO A 123 9.29 -0.01 -17.70
CA PRO A 123 10.12 0.79 -16.79
C PRO A 123 11.57 0.30 -16.71
N ALA A 124 11.80 -1.01 -16.81
CA ALA A 124 13.15 -1.59 -16.79
C ALA A 124 13.95 -1.20 -18.04
N LEU A 125 13.34 -1.29 -19.22
CA LEU A 125 13.96 -0.83 -20.47
C LEU A 125 14.17 0.68 -20.49
N MET A 126 13.27 1.45 -19.86
CA MET A 126 13.46 2.89 -19.67
C MET A 126 14.70 3.19 -18.81
N ALA A 127 14.92 2.46 -17.72
CA ALA A 127 16.11 2.62 -16.90
C ALA A 127 17.39 2.29 -17.70
N ALA A 128 17.40 1.16 -18.41
CA ALA A 128 18.52 0.79 -19.28
C ALA A 128 18.80 1.86 -20.35
N ALA A 129 17.74 2.36 -21.01
CA ALA A 129 17.86 3.42 -22.02
C ALA A 129 18.36 4.74 -21.43
N ALA A 130 17.92 5.11 -20.23
CA ALA A 130 18.34 6.33 -19.56
C ALA A 130 19.85 6.34 -19.23
N GLU A 131 20.46 5.17 -19.07
CA GLU A 131 21.90 5.02 -18.79
C GLU A 131 22.73 4.81 -20.07
N LEU A 132 22.25 4.00 -21.01
CA LEU A 132 23.08 3.52 -22.13
C LEU A 132 22.97 4.36 -23.41
N VAL A 133 21.84 5.02 -23.63
CA VAL A 133 21.54 5.63 -24.94
C VAL A 133 22.30 6.95 -25.12
N PRO A 134 22.93 7.18 -26.29
CA PRO A 134 23.61 8.44 -26.58
C PRO A 134 22.71 9.66 -26.35
N SER A 135 23.26 10.73 -25.76
CA SER A 135 22.53 11.98 -25.47
C SER A 135 21.87 12.63 -26.70
N ARG A 136 22.38 12.36 -27.90
CA ARG A 136 21.79 12.82 -29.16
C ARG A 136 20.44 12.15 -29.46
N VAL A 137 20.11 11.00 -28.89
CA VAL A 137 18.84 10.32 -29.17
C VAL A 137 17.76 10.89 -28.26
N ILE A 138 16.56 11.13 -28.80
CA ILE A 138 15.39 11.49 -27.99
C ILE A 138 14.85 10.24 -27.30
N THR A 139 14.73 10.25 -25.97
CA THR A 139 14.22 9.12 -25.20
C THR A 139 12.78 9.36 -24.73
N VAL A 140 11.88 8.50 -25.20
CA VAL A 140 10.46 8.50 -24.81
C VAL A 140 10.14 7.19 -24.12
N HIS A 141 9.41 7.25 -23.01
CA HIS A 141 8.82 6.06 -22.39
C HIS A 141 7.32 6.06 -22.57
N GLN A 142 6.76 4.98 -23.12
CA GLN A 142 5.32 4.74 -23.15
C GLN A 142 4.96 3.70 -22.09
N GLU A 143 4.09 4.09 -21.17
CA GLU A 143 3.67 3.25 -20.07
C GLU A 143 2.39 2.49 -20.41
N HIS A 144 2.50 1.16 -20.52
CA HIS A 144 1.41 0.28 -20.97
C HIS A 144 0.61 -0.40 -19.85
N ARG A 145 0.94 -0.17 -18.57
CA ARG A 145 0.22 -0.75 -17.42
C ARG A 145 -0.34 0.36 -16.53
N ALA A 146 -1.28 -0.02 -15.66
CA ALA A 146 -1.77 0.85 -14.60
C ALA A 146 -0.62 1.11 -13.63
N SER A 147 0.11 2.22 -13.87
CA SER A 147 1.33 2.53 -13.13
C SER A 147 1.09 2.38 -11.65
N GLN A 148 0.02 3.00 -11.15
CA GLN A 148 -0.37 3.06 -9.73
C GLN A 148 -0.34 1.69 -9.04
N LEU A 149 -0.42 0.57 -9.78
CA LEU A 149 -0.52 -0.80 -9.27
C LEU A 149 0.74 -1.66 -9.49
N ARG A 150 1.84 -1.10 -10.01
CA ARG A 150 3.06 -1.86 -10.41
C ARG A 150 3.93 -2.36 -9.25
N GLY A 151 3.79 -1.79 -8.05
CA GLY A 151 4.68 -2.11 -6.92
C GLY A 151 6.16 -1.85 -7.26
N VAL A 152 7.07 -2.74 -6.85
CA VAL A 152 8.52 -2.58 -7.04
C VAL A 152 8.95 -2.49 -8.51
N SER A 153 8.20 -3.12 -9.44
CA SER A 153 8.48 -3.02 -10.88
C SER A 153 8.23 -1.61 -11.46
N GLY A 154 7.57 -0.73 -10.70
CA GLY A 154 7.37 0.67 -11.05
C GLY A 154 8.45 1.62 -10.51
N GLU A 155 9.36 1.17 -9.64
CA GLU A 155 10.43 2.01 -9.09
C GLU A 155 11.24 2.75 -10.18
N PRO A 156 11.58 2.12 -11.33
CA PRO A 156 12.29 2.84 -12.38
C PRO A 156 11.58 4.10 -12.88
N LEU A 157 10.24 4.12 -12.92
CA LEU A 157 9.45 5.29 -13.32
C LEU A 157 9.73 6.49 -12.43
N LEU A 158 9.97 6.27 -11.14
CA LEU A 158 10.25 7.37 -10.21
C LEU A 158 11.73 7.75 -10.18
N VAL A 159 12.64 6.83 -10.50
CA VAL A 159 14.09 7.06 -10.41
C VAL A 159 14.66 7.60 -11.72
N TYR A 160 14.24 7.03 -12.85
CA TYR A 160 14.83 7.27 -14.17
C TYR A 160 13.98 8.14 -15.09
N ALA A 161 12.68 8.34 -14.85
CA ALA A 161 11.90 9.27 -15.66
C ALA A 161 12.44 10.72 -15.68
N PRO A 162 13.04 11.26 -14.60
CA PRO A 162 13.72 12.56 -14.68
C PRO A 162 14.84 12.63 -15.73
N ARG A 163 15.39 11.46 -16.10
CA ARG A 163 16.48 11.26 -17.05
C ARG A 163 15.99 10.94 -18.48
N ILE A 164 14.73 11.14 -18.83
CA ILE A 164 14.27 10.99 -20.21
C ILE A 164 13.66 12.30 -20.73
N ASP A 165 13.36 12.35 -22.02
CA ASP A 165 12.80 13.54 -22.66
C ASP A 165 11.28 13.62 -22.45
N ALA A 166 10.57 12.49 -22.58
CA ALA A 166 9.12 12.43 -22.36
C ALA A 166 8.63 11.11 -21.76
N LEU A 167 7.58 11.21 -20.95
CA LEU A 167 6.85 10.09 -20.36
C LEU A 167 5.38 10.14 -20.83
N VAL A 168 4.99 9.14 -21.60
CA VAL A 168 3.68 9.03 -22.22
C VAL A 168 2.82 8.01 -21.48
N SER A 169 1.65 8.44 -21.02
CA SER A 169 0.63 7.55 -20.45
C SER A 169 -0.53 7.34 -21.42
N LEU A 170 -1.27 6.25 -21.22
CA LEU A 170 -2.45 5.94 -22.03
C LEU A 170 -3.71 6.68 -21.56
N THR A 171 -3.68 7.22 -20.34
CA THR A 171 -4.84 7.83 -19.67
C THR A 171 -4.47 9.09 -18.91
N GLU A 172 -5.43 10.01 -18.81
CA GLU A 172 -5.30 11.25 -18.01
C GLU A 172 -5.06 10.93 -16.53
N ARG A 173 -5.81 9.97 -15.97
CA ARG A 173 -5.63 9.54 -14.57
C ARG A 173 -4.21 9.08 -14.26
N THR A 174 -3.54 8.44 -15.22
CA THR A 174 -2.14 8.01 -15.06
C THR A 174 -1.17 9.18 -15.20
N ASN A 175 -1.49 10.13 -16.09
CA ASN A 175 -0.70 11.35 -16.28
C ASN A 175 -0.72 12.24 -15.04
N ASP A 176 -1.90 12.46 -14.46
CA ASP A 176 -2.09 13.19 -13.20
C ASP A 176 -1.28 12.55 -12.07
N TRP A 177 -1.32 11.21 -11.99
CA TRP A 177 -0.51 10.48 -11.01
C TRP A 177 0.99 10.70 -11.20
N PHE A 178 1.48 10.73 -12.44
CA PHE A 178 2.88 11.05 -12.72
C PHE A 178 3.23 12.49 -12.34
N ALA A 179 2.35 13.45 -12.65
CA ALA A 179 2.53 14.85 -12.29
C ALA A 179 2.65 15.02 -10.77
N ASP A 180 1.74 14.38 -10.01
CA ASP A 180 1.78 14.39 -8.55
C ASP A 180 3.01 13.68 -7.98
N SER A 181 3.41 12.55 -8.60
CA SER A 181 4.48 11.69 -8.09
C SER A 181 5.88 12.20 -8.40
N LEU A 182 6.08 12.90 -9.52
CA LEU A 182 7.36 13.43 -9.95
C LEU A 182 7.48 14.94 -9.68
N GLY A 183 6.38 15.68 -9.65
CA GLY A 183 6.38 17.13 -9.42
C GLY A 183 7.38 17.85 -10.32
N ALA A 184 8.22 18.69 -9.73
CA ALA A 184 9.23 19.46 -10.46
C ALA A 184 10.37 18.60 -11.08
N THR A 185 10.40 17.28 -10.84
CA THR A 185 11.36 16.36 -11.49
C THR A 185 10.74 15.63 -12.69
N ALA A 186 9.48 15.89 -13.03
CA ALA A 186 8.82 15.24 -14.16
C ALA A 186 9.50 15.62 -15.50
N PRO A 187 9.71 14.65 -16.42
CA PRO A 187 9.98 14.98 -17.82
C PRO A 187 8.71 15.56 -18.47
N GLU A 188 8.72 15.76 -19.78
CA GLU A 188 7.49 16.13 -20.49
C GLU A 188 6.45 15.02 -20.35
N LEU A 189 5.30 15.33 -19.74
CA LEU A 189 4.20 14.40 -19.54
C LEU A 189 3.17 14.58 -20.67
N THR A 190 2.69 13.50 -21.27
CA THR A 190 1.69 13.55 -22.35
C THR A 190 0.79 12.33 -22.35
N VAL A 191 -0.49 12.51 -22.66
CA VAL A 191 -1.47 11.42 -22.81
C VAL A 191 -1.64 11.06 -24.27
N ILE A 192 -1.23 9.85 -24.65
CA ILE A 192 -1.47 9.29 -25.98
C ILE A 192 -2.07 7.89 -25.83
N PRO A 193 -3.40 7.74 -25.99
CA PRO A 193 -4.08 6.45 -25.94
C PRO A 193 -3.62 5.49 -27.03
N ASN A 194 -3.96 4.20 -26.88
CA ASN A 194 -3.76 3.24 -27.96
C ASN A 194 -4.74 3.50 -29.12
N ALA A 195 -4.27 3.28 -30.35
CA ALA A 195 -5.10 3.35 -31.54
C ALA A 195 -6.02 2.14 -31.69
N VAL A 196 -7.19 2.36 -32.28
CA VAL A 196 -8.08 1.28 -32.76
C VAL A 196 -7.34 0.50 -33.85
N PRO A 197 -7.26 -0.84 -33.75
CA PRO A 197 -6.66 -1.63 -34.81
C PRO A 197 -7.49 -1.54 -36.09
N SER A 198 -6.82 -1.46 -37.25
CA SER A 198 -7.48 -1.53 -38.55
C SER A 198 -7.99 -2.95 -38.80
N GLY A 199 -9.20 -3.11 -39.35
CA GLY A 199 -9.61 -4.41 -39.91
C GLY A 199 -10.89 -5.03 -39.38
N PHE A 200 -11.50 -4.53 -38.29
CA PHE A 200 -12.72 -5.12 -37.70
C PHE A 200 -13.94 -5.13 -38.65
N ARG A 201 -13.97 -6.16 -39.49
CA ARG A 201 -15.02 -6.56 -40.44
C ARG A 201 -15.07 -8.10 -40.46
N PRO A 202 -16.27 -8.72 -40.49
CA PRO A 202 -17.59 -8.10 -40.46
C PRO A 202 -17.89 -7.41 -39.12
N ARG A 203 -18.94 -6.58 -39.10
CA ARG A 203 -19.44 -5.93 -37.88
C ARG A 203 -20.61 -6.73 -37.32
N SER A 204 -20.87 -6.59 -36.02
CA SER A 204 -22.08 -7.16 -35.44
C SER A 204 -23.32 -6.41 -35.91
N ASP A 205 -24.37 -7.15 -36.23
CA ASP A 205 -25.73 -6.64 -36.42
C ASP A 205 -26.49 -6.49 -35.08
N LEU A 206 -25.91 -7.03 -34.00
CA LEU A 206 -26.43 -7.06 -32.62
C LEU A 206 -27.72 -7.88 -32.45
N ASP A 207 -28.04 -8.70 -33.46
CA ASP A 207 -29.13 -9.67 -33.42
C ASP A 207 -28.68 -10.98 -32.76
N GLY A 208 -27.37 -11.27 -32.77
CA GLY A 208 -26.76 -12.38 -32.07
C GLY A 208 -27.05 -12.37 -30.56
N LYS A 209 -27.51 -13.49 -30.02
CA LYS A 209 -27.77 -13.70 -28.58
C LYS A 209 -26.56 -14.37 -27.92
N THR A 210 -25.39 -13.75 -28.07
CA THR A 210 -24.14 -14.27 -27.51
C THR A 210 -23.37 -13.17 -26.77
N VAL A 211 -22.99 -13.46 -25.53
CA VAL A 211 -22.02 -12.69 -24.75
C VAL A 211 -20.63 -13.19 -25.09
N VAL A 212 -19.75 -12.30 -25.56
CA VAL A 212 -18.38 -12.67 -25.90
C VAL A 212 -17.39 -11.99 -24.95
N LEU A 213 -16.44 -12.77 -24.44
CA LEU A 213 -15.30 -12.29 -23.64
C LEU A 213 -14.01 -12.72 -24.32
N ALA A 214 -13.02 -11.83 -24.38
CA ALA A 214 -11.68 -12.17 -24.82
C ALA A 214 -10.64 -11.69 -23.80
N ALA A 215 -10.04 -12.62 -23.06
CA ALA A 215 -9.05 -12.30 -22.05
C ALA A 215 -8.19 -13.52 -21.66
N ARG A 216 -6.96 -13.27 -21.18
CA ARG A 216 -6.15 -14.33 -20.54
C ARG A 216 -6.89 -14.85 -19.30
N MET A 217 -7.00 -16.18 -19.15
CA MET A 217 -7.67 -16.83 -18.01
C MET A 217 -6.78 -16.76 -16.75
N THR A 218 -6.73 -15.58 -16.18
CA THR A 218 -5.89 -15.19 -15.04
C THR A 218 -6.76 -14.51 -13.98
N PRO A 219 -6.40 -14.59 -12.68
CA PRO A 219 -7.24 -14.07 -11.60
C PRO A 219 -7.60 -12.59 -11.75
N GLU A 220 -6.73 -11.77 -12.35
CA GLU A 220 -7.00 -10.35 -12.57
C GLU A 220 -8.11 -10.06 -13.57
N LYS A 221 -8.47 -11.01 -14.45
CA LYS A 221 -9.53 -10.84 -15.45
C LYS A 221 -10.92 -11.21 -14.94
N GLN A 222 -11.00 -11.83 -13.76
CA GLN A 222 -12.23 -12.20 -13.05
C GLN A 222 -13.32 -12.80 -13.95
N LEU A 223 -12.93 -13.73 -14.83
CA LEU A 223 -13.88 -14.40 -15.74
C LEU A 223 -14.93 -15.23 -14.97
N ASP A 224 -14.60 -15.66 -13.75
CA ASP A 224 -15.55 -16.25 -12.82
C ASP A 224 -16.71 -15.31 -12.46
N HIS A 225 -16.46 -14.01 -12.33
CA HIS A 225 -17.52 -13.03 -12.08
C HIS A 225 -18.53 -12.95 -13.24
N ALA A 226 -18.07 -13.01 -14.48
CA ALA A 226 -18.95 -13.01 -15.64
C ALA A 226 -19.82 -14.28 -15.70
N ILE A 227 -19.22 -15.46 -15.44
CA ILE A 227 -19.93 -16.75 -15.45
C ILE A 227 -21.00 -16.76 -14.35
N GLU A 228 -20.64 -16.35 -13.15
CA GLU A 228 -21.57 -16.32 -12.01
C GLU A 228 -22.69 -15.28 -12.20
N ALA A 229 -22.39 -14.10 -12.76
CA ALA A 229 -23.41 -13.13 -13.12
C ALA A 229 -24.37 -13.67 -14.18
N PHE A 230 -23.84 -14.32 -15.23
CA PHE A 230 -24.65 -14.93 -16.27
C PHE A 230 -25.54 -16.07 -15.75
N ALA A 231 -25.05 -16.86 -14.79
CA ALA A 231 -25.81 -17.94 -14.16
C ALA A 231 -27.14 -17.44 -13.57
N THR A 232 -27.13 -16.26 -12.95
CA THR A 232 -28.33 -15.67 -12.33
C THR A 232 -29.40 -15.28 -13.35
N LEU A 233 -29.04 -15.16 -14.63
CA LEU A 233 -29.90 -14.69 -15.71
C LEU A 233 -30.25 -15.80 -16.72
N ALA A 234 -29.57 -16.94 -16.66
CA ALA A 234 -29.62 -17.96 -17.71
C ALA A 234 -31.05 -18.45 -18.01
N ASP A 235 -31.87 -18.60 -16.96
CA ASP A 235 -33.27 -19.04 -17.08
C ASP A 235 -34.19 -17.93 -17.62
N GLN A 236 -33.87 -16.66 -17.35
CA GLN A 236 -34.64 -15.50 -17.82
C GLN A 236 -34.35 -15.19 -19.29
N HIS A 237 -33.14 -15.54 -19.76
CA HIS A 237 -32.65 -15.30 -21.11
C HIS A 237 -32.27 -16.62 -21.81
N PRO A 238 -33.23 -17.53 -22.06
CA PRO A 238 -32.97 -18.89 -22.53
C PRO A 238 -32.38 -18.98 -23.94
N ASP A 239 -32.34 -17.91 -24.71
CA ASP A 239 -31.70 -17.89 -26.04
C ASP A 239 -30.25 -17.39 -26.01
N TRP A 240 -29.76 -16.88 -24.87
CA TRP A 240 -28.43 -16.30 -24.76
C TRP A 240 -27.34 -17.31 -24.39
N THR A 241 -26.18 -17.26 -25.05
CA THR A 241 -25.01 -18.06 -24.68
C THR A 241 -23.82 -17.18 -24.34
N MET A 242 -22.81 -17.72 -23.65
CA MET A 242 -21.56 -17.05 -23.35
C MET A 242 -20.39 -17.79 -23.98
N ARG A 243 -19.52 -17.05 -24.66
CA ARG A 243 -18.28 -17.57 -25.27
C ARG A 243 -17.07 -16.83 -24.72
N ILE A 244 -16.13 -17.58 -24.17
CA ILE A 244 -14.92 -17.04 -23.56
C ILE A 244 -13.70 -17.50 -24.39
N PHE A 245 -13.03 -16.52 -24.99
CA PHE A 245 -11.81 -16.69 -25.76
C PHE A 245 -10.58 -16.30 -24.93
N GLY A 246 -9.53 -17.09 -25.07
CA GLY A 246 -8.27 -16.98 -24.34
C GLY A 246 -7.90 -18.29 -23.65
N ASP A 247 -6.73 -18.30 -23.01
CA ASP A 247 -6.24 -19.42 -22.22
C ASP A 247 -5.53 -18.92 -20.96
N GLY A 248 -5.23 -19.82 -20.03
CA GLY A 248 -4.49 -19.47 -18.83
C GLY A 248 -4.71 -20.43 -17.66
N PRO A 249 -4.01 -20.20 -16.54
CA PRO A 249 -4.00 -21.10 -15.39
C PRO A 249 -5.36 -21.27 -14.71
N GLN A 250 -6.33 -20.37 -14.96
CA GLN A 250 -7.67 -20.46 -14.38
C GLN A 250 -8.61 -21.40 -15.15
N GLU A 251 -8.24 -21.93 -16.32
CA GLU A 251 -9.15 -22.70 -17.17
C GLU A 251 -9.85 -23.86 -16.42
N VAL A 252 -9.09 -24.68 -15.68
CA VAL A 252 -9.64 -25.79 -14.89
C VAL A 252 -10.62 -25.30 -13.82
N ARG A 253 -10.33 -24.16 -13.19
CA ARG A 253 -11.22 -23.57 -12.19
C ARG A 253 -12.51 -23.06 -12.83
N LEU A 254 -12.42 -22.38 -13.98
CA LEU A 254 -13.57 -21.86 -14.70
C LEU A 254 -14.49 -22.99 -15.18
N ARG A 255 -13.94 -24.10 -15.70
CA ARG A 255 -14.74 -25.29 -16.05
C ARG A 255 -15.52 -25.83 -14.84
N ARG A 256 -14.88 -25.95 -13.67
CA ARG A 256 -15.58 -26.40 -12.44
C ARG A 256 -16.71 -25.47 -12.02
N ILE A 257 -16.56 -24.16 -12.21
CA ILE A 257 -17.61 -23.19 -11.92
C ILE A 257 -18.79 -23.38 -12.89
N ILE A 258 -18.50 -23.53 -14.18
CA ILE A 258 -19.51 -23.81 -15.21
C ILE A 258 -20.28 -25.10 -14.90
N ASP A 259 -19.57 -26.18 -14.58
CA ASP A 259 -20.16 -27.46 -14.23
C ASP A 259 -20.99 -27.38 -12.94
N GLY A 260 -20.46 -26.73 -11.90
CA GLY A 260 -21.13 -26.54 -10.62
C GLY A 260 -22.38 -25.66 -10.68
N LEU A 261 -22.47 -24.78 -11.68
CA LEU A 261 -23.64 -23.94 -11.96
C LEU A 261 -24.55 -24.53 -13.04
N ALA A 262 -24.28 -25.76 -13.50
CA ALA A 262 -25.02 -26.45 -14.56
C ALA A 262 -25.11 -25.66 -15.90
N LEU A 263 -24.09 -24.87 -16.24
CA LEU A 263 -24.04 -24.03 -17.43
C LEU A 263 -23.29 -24.64 -18.62
N HIS A 264 -23.05 -25.95 -18.62
CA HIS A 264 -22.23 -26.65 -19.63
C HIS A 264 -22.69 -26.47 -21.08
N ASP A 265 -24.01 -26.35 -21.30
CA ASP A 265 -24.60 -26.10 -22.64
C ASP A 265 -24.72 -24.60 -22.97
N ARG A 266 -24.28 -23.72 -22.07
CA ARG A 266 -24.54 -22.26 -22.11
C ARG A 266 -23.28 -21.42 -22.10
N VAL A 267 -22.20 -21.92 -21.53
CA VAL A 267 -20.91 -21.22 -21.41
C VAL A 267 -19.80 -22.06 -22.03
N GLU A 268 -19.19 -21.56 -23.10
CA GLU A 268 -18.12 -22.23 -23.83
C GLU A 268 -16.76 -21.57 -23.56
N LEU A 269 -15.77 -22.38 -23.15
CA LEU A 269 -14.36 -21.97 -23.11
C LEU A 269 -13.66 -22.42 -24.40
N LEU A 270 -13.35 -21.48 -25.30
CA LEU A 270 -12.98 -21.77 -26.69
C LEU A 270 -11.47 -21.68 -27.00
N GLY A 271 -10.65 -21.38 -26.00
CA GLY A 271 -9.21 -21.20 -26.20
C GLY A 271 -8.87 -19.93 -26.97
N ARG A 272 -7.63 -19.84 -27.48
CA ARG A 272 -7.17 -18.70 -28.28
C ARG A 272 -7.78 -18.75 -29.68
N SER A 273 -8.32 -17.62 -30.17
CA SER A 273 -8.74 -17.46 -31.56
C SER A 273 -7.84 -16.46 -32.29
N PRO A 274 -7.32 -16.80 -33.48
CA PRO A 274 -6.64 -15.83 -34.35
C PRO A 274 -7.62 -14.92 -35.11
N GLU A 275 -8.92 -15.21 -35.09
CA GLU A 275 -9.95 -14.54 -35.91
C GLU A 275 -11.01 -13.85 -35.02
N MET A 276 -10.57 -13.15 -33.97
CA MET A 276 -11.46 -12.46 -33.03
C MET A 276 -12.43 -11.47 -33.70
N GLU A 277 -12.05 -10.89 -34.84
CA GLU A 277 -12.92 -10.02 -35.65
C GLU A 277 -14.25 -10.70 -36.03
N GLN A 278 -14.20 -11.99 -36.38
CA GLN A 278 -15.37 -12.78 -36.74
C GLN A 278 -16.21 -13.15 -35.51
N GLU A 279 -15.57 -13.32 -34.36
CA GLU A 279 -16.26 -13.66 -33.11
C GLU A 279 -16.97 -12.43 -32.52
N TRP A 280 -16.36 -11.25 -32.61
CA TRP A 280 -17.04 -10.00 -32.26
C TRP A 280 -18.25 -9.71 -33.16
N ALA A 281 -18.18 -10.08 -34.45
CA ALA A 281 -19.31 -9.93 -35.36
C ALA A 281 -20.55 -10.79 -34.97
N LYS A 282 -20.36 -11.85 -34.18
CA LYS A 282 -21.44 -12.71 -33.67
C LYS A 282 -21.96 -12.24 -32.30
N ALA A 283 -21.25 -11.32 -31.64
CA ALA A 283 -21.57 -10.89 -30.28
C ALA A 283 -22.75 -9.92 -30.27
N GLY A 284 -23.70 -10.17 -29.37
CA GLY A 284 -24.69 -9.17 -28.98
C GLY A 284 -24.13 -8.21 -27.92
N LEU A 285 -23.28 -8.72 -27.04
CA LEU A 285 -22.73 -8.01 -25.90
C LEU A 285 -21.31 -8.50 -25.60
N ALA A 286 -20.46 -7.63 -25.07
CA ALA A 286 -19.16 -8.02 -24.51
C ALA A 286 -19.02 -7.62 -23.04
N LEU A 287 -18.21 -8.37 -22.29
CA LEU A 287 -17.91 -8.08 -20.89
C LEU A 287 -16.41 -7.87 -20.65
N LEU A 288 -16.08 -6.98 -19.73
CA LEU A 288 -14.74 -6.80 -19.19
C LEU A 288 -14.77 -6.65 -17.65
N PRO A 289 -14.91 -7.76 -16.91
CA PRO A 289 -14.97 -7.75 -15.44
C PRO A 289 -13.57 -7.72 -14.81
N SER A 290 -12.60 -7.03 -15.44
CA SER A 290 -11.22 -7.06 -14.99
C SER A 290 -11.02 -6.23 -13.71
N ARG A 291 -10.14 -6.70 -12.81
CA ARG A 291 -9.75 -6.00 -11.57
C ARG A 291 -8.79 -4.84 -11.82
N ASN A 292 -7.95 -4.94 -12.84
CA ASN A 292 -7.05 -3.88 -13.28
C ASN A 292 -6.85 -3.91 -14.80
N GLU A 293 -6.77 -2.71 -15.40
CA GLU A 293 -6.41 -2.48 -16.79
C GLU A 293 -5.69 -1.13 -16.89
N ALA A 294 -4.88 -0.94 -17.93
CA ALA A 294 -4.31 0.37 -18.25
C ALA A 294 -5.17 1.09 -19.28
N PHE A 295 -5.30 0.47 -20.45
CA PHE A 295 -6.13 0.90 -21.56
C PHE A 295 -6.44 -0.35 -22.40
N PRO A 296 -7.52 -1.08 -22.06
CA PRO A 296 -7.76 -2.43 -22.57
C PRO A 296 -8.05 -2.40 -24.08
N LEU A 297 -7.08 -2.87 -24.89
CA LEU A 297 -7.20 -2.92 -26.35
C LEU A 297 -8.47 -3.64 -26.80
N VAL A 298 -8.86 -4.71 -26.09
CA VAL A 298 -10.08 -5.46 -26.37
C VAL A 298 -11.33 -4.57 -26.41
N LEU A 299 -11.41 -3.49 -25.62
CA LEU A 299 -12.57 -2.59 -25.70
C LEU A 299 -12.58 -1.77 -26.99
N LEU A 300 -11.41 -1.41 -27.53
CA LEU A 300 -11.30 -0.75 -28.83
C LEU A 300 -11.76 -1.69 -29.95
N GLU A 301 -11.37 -2.96 -29.88
CA GLU A 301 -11.78 -4.01 -30.82
C GLU A 301 -13.30 -4.21 -30.83
N VAL A 302 -13.87 -4.38 -29.63
CA VAL A 302 -15.31 -4.57 -29.43
C VAL A 302 -16.10 -3.37 -29.94
N PHE A 303 -15.67 -2.16 -29.62
CA PHE A 303 -16.32 -0.95 -30.12
C PHE A 303 -16.17 -0.80 -31.64
N ALA A 304 -15.02 -1.15 -32.22
CA ALA A 304 -14.82 -1.13 -33.67
C ALA A 304 -15.73 -2.13 -34.41
N ALA A 305 -16.02 -3.28 -33.78
CA ALA A 305 -17.01 -4.25 -34.23
C ALA A 305 -18.47 -3.79 -34.07
N GLY A 306 -18.70 -2.68 -33.35
CA GLY A 306 -20.01 -2.10 -33.07
C GLY A 306 -20.77 -2.79 -31.96
N VAL A 307 -20.07 -3.43 -31.02
CA VAL A 307 -20.65 -4.19 -29.92
C VAL A 307 -20.60 -3.34 -28.63
N PRO A 308 -21.71 -3.23 -27.87
CA PRO A 308 -21.69 -2.56 -26.58
C PRO A 308 -20.99 -3.41 -25.52
N VAL A 309 -20.41 -2.74 -24.53
CA VAL A 309 -19.62 -3.35 -23.45
C VAL A 309 -20.27 -3.13 -22.10
N ILE A 310 -20.16 -4.11 -21.21
CA ILE A 310 -20.27 -3.89 -19.76
C ILE A 310 -18.91 -4.16 -19.13
N ALA A 311 -18.36 -3.17 -18.44
CA ALA A 311 -17.05 -3.27 -17.80
C ALA A 311 -17.08 -2.84 -16.34
N TYR A 312 -16.14 -3.35 -15.55
CA TYR A 312 -15.92 -2.82 -14.20
C TYR A 312 -15.28 -1.42 -14.25
N ASP A 313 -15.80 -0.50 -13.43
CA ASP A 313 -15.22 0.82 -13.18
C ASP A 313 -14.04 0.67 -12.20
N ILE A 314 -12.86 0.42 -12.79
CA ILE A 314 -11.59 0.27 -12.09
C ILE A 314 -10.71 1.52 -12.24
N VAL A 315 -9.57 1.52 -11.54
CA VAL A 315 -8.67 2.70 -11.39
C VAL A 315 -8.39 3.42 -12.71
N THR A 316 -8.05 2.67 -13.76
CA THR A 316 -7.67 3.17 -15.08
C THR A 316 -8.21 2.25 -16.17
N GLY A 317 -8.44 2.77 -17.38
CA GLY A 317 -8.73 1.97 -18.57
C GLY A 317 -10.19 1.99 -19.02
N PRO A 318 -11.10 1.19 -18.44
CA PRO A 318 -12.46 1.05 -18.94
C PRO A 318 -13.22 2.36 -19.05
N ALA A 319 -13.19 3.22 -18.03
CA ALA A 319 -13.88 4.50 -18.03
C ALA A 319 -13.30 5.55 -19.01
N GLU A 320 -12.11 5.32 -19.55
CA GLU A 320 -11.52 6.17 -20.59
C GLU A 320 -12.09 5.83 -21.97
N ILE A 321 -12.50 4.56 -22.15
CA ILE A 321 -13.02 4.04 -23.42
C ILE A 321 -14.55 4.05 -23.41
N VAL A 322 -15.18 3.51 -22.37
CA VAL A 322 -16.64 3.36 -22.26
C VAL A 322 -17.27 4.62 -21.68
N ARG A 323 -18.21 5.21 -22.42
CA ARG A 323 -19.10 6.27 -21.96
C ARG A 323 -20.37 5.62 -21.41
N HIS A 324 -20.46 5.58 -20.08
CA HIS A 324 -21.59 5.01 -19.37
C HIS A 324 -22.93 5.57 -19.88
N GLY A 325 -23.85 4.67 -20.24
CA GLY A 325 -25.18 5.05 -20.71
C GLY A 325 -25.25 5.50 -22.17
N VAL A 326 -24.14 5.46 -22.91
CA VAL A 326 -24.05 5.93 -24.30
C VAL A 326 -23.60 4.84 -25.24
N ASP A 327 -22.44 4.22 -24.98
CA ASP A 327 -21.87 3.14 -25.80
C ASP A 327 -21.59 1.85 -25.02
N GLY A 328 -21.86 1.87 -23.72
CA GLY A 328 -21.76 0.73 -22.83
C GLY A 328 -22.18 1.09 -21.41
N LEU A 329 -21.97 0.14 -20.50
CA LEU A 329 -22.22 0.31 -19.07
C LEU A 329 -20.93 0.08 -18.29
N LEU A 330 -20.81 0.86 -17.22
CA LEU A 330 -19.73 0.78 -16.25
C LEU A 330 -20.40 0.40 -14.95
N VAL A 331 -19.92 -0.66 -14.31
CA VAL A 331 -20.49 -1.19 -13.06
C VAL A 331 -19.42 -1.24 -11.98
N PRO A 332 -19.76 -1.14 -10.69
CA PRO A 332 -18.77 -1.11 -9.62
C PRO A 332 -17.83 -2.33 -9.66
N ALA A 333 -16.54 -2.11 -9.37
CA ALA A 333 -15.53 -3.15 -9.44
C ALA A 333 -15.84 -4.31 -8.49
N GLY A 334 -15.88 -5.54 -9.03
CA GLY A 334 -16.16 -6.76 -8.27
C GLY A 334 -17.64 -7.03 -7.99
N ASP A 335 -18.55 -6.21 -8.53
CA ASP A 335 -19.99 -6.27 -8.29
C ASP A 335 -20.72 -7.16 -9.34
N LYS A 336 -20.89 -8.46 -9.06
CA LYS A 336 -21.48 -9.48 -9.98
C LYS A 336 -22.98 -9.31 -10.33
N ASP A 337 -23.86 -9.03 -9.38
CA ASP A 337 -25.25 -8.51 -9.43
C ASP A 337 -25.31 -7.23 -10.24
N SER A 338 -24.49 -6.20 -9.98
CA SER A 338 -24.54 -5.00 -10.84
C SER A 338 -24.13 -5.35 -12.27
N LEU A 339 -23.16 -6.27 -12.44
CA LEU A 339 -22.82 -6.84 -13.74
C LEU A 339 -24.01 -7.61 -14.34
N ALA A 340 -24.74 -8.40 -13.56
CA ALA A 340 -25.92 -9.15 -13.99
C ALA A 340 -27.09 -8.22 -14.36
N VAL A 341 -27.41 -7.21 -13.54
CA VAL A 341 -28.43 -6.20 -13.83
C VAL A 341 -28.10 -5.45 -15.12
N ALA A 342 -26.84 -5.08 -15.33
CA ALA A 342 -26.41 -4.46 -16.58
C ALA A 342 -26.51 -5.42 -17.77
N MET A 343 -26.20 -6.71 -17.58
CA MET A 343 -26.36 -7.74 -18.59
C MET A 343 -27.82 -7.94 -18.96
N ASP A 344 -28.68 -8.14 -17.97
CA ASP A 344 -30.12 -8.29 -18.10
C ASP A 344 -30.73 -7.14 -18.90
N LYS A 345 -30.38 -5.89 -18.54
CA LYS A 345 -30.81 -4.70 -19.27
C LYS A 345 -30.47 -4.77 -20.76
N LEU A 346 -29.22 -5.08 -21.11
CA LEU A 346 -28.82 -5.13 -22.52
C LEU A 346 -29.28 -6.40 -23.24
N MET A 347 -29.53 -7.49 -22.53
CA MET A 347 -30.08 -8.73 -23.08
C MET A 347 -31.57 -8.60 -23.41
N GLY A 348 -32.32 -7.89 -22.56
CA GLY A 348 -33.76 -7.67 -22.69
C GLY A 348 -34.16 -6.46 -23.57
N ASP A 349 -33.28 -5.49 -23.77
CA ASP A 349 -33.57 -4.28 -24.56
C ASP A 349 -32.72 -4.20 -25.84
N ASP A 350 -33.28 -4.73 -26.93
CA ASP A 350 -32.67 -4.74 -28.27
C ASP A 350 -32.47 -3.32 -28.82
N GLU A 351 -33.34 -2.36 -28.50
CA GLU A 351 -33.23 -0.97 -29.00
C GLU A 351 -32.03 -0.26 -28.35
N THR A 352 -31.93 -0.33 -27.02
CA THR A 352 -30.80 0.21 -26.27
C THR A 352 -29.49 -0.47 -26.70
N ARG A 353 -29.48 -1.81 -26.83
CA ARG A 353 -28.27 -2.55 -27.28
C ARG A 353 -27.80 -2.07 -28.66
N ARG A 354 -28.72 -1.91 -29.61
CA ARG A 354 -28.40 -1.39 -30.96
C ARG A 354 -27.97 0.08 -30.94
N ALA A 355 -28.59 0.91 -30.10
CA ALA A 355 -28.20 2.30 -29.93
C ALA A 355 -26.77 2.41 -29.40
N TYR A 356 -26.43 1.64 -28.37
CA TYR A 356 -25.09 1.65 -27.79
C TYR A 356 -24.04 1.12 -28.76
N GLY A 357 -24.34 0.05 -29.51
CA GLY A 357 -23.40 -0.46 -30.51
C GLY A 357 -23.10 0.53 -31.65
N ARG A 358 -24.09 1.32 -32.09
CA ARG A 358 -23.85 2.44 -33.04
C ARG A 358 -22.95 3.51 -32.43
N ALA A 359 -23.27 3.96 -31.21
CA ALA A 359 -22.50 4.98 -30.50
C ALA A 359 -21.06 4.53 -30.19
N ALA A 360 -20.86 3.25 -29.86
CA ALA A 360 -19.56 2.63 -29.62
C ALA A 360 -18.67 2.75 -30.86
N ARG A 361 -19.22 2.36 -32.01
CA ARG A 361 -18.50 2.39 -33.28
C ARG A 361 -18.12 3.79 -33.72
N GLU A 362 -19.05 4.74 -33.64
CA GLU A 362 -18.79 6.12 -34.03
C GLU A 362 -17.77 6.76 -33.08
N GLY A 363 -18.01 6.62 -31.77
CA GLY A 363 -17.19 7.24 -30.73
C GLY A 363 -15.79 6.68 -30.60
N VAL A 364 -15.54 5.41 -30.96
CA VAL A 364 -14.19 4.83 -30.89
C VAL A 364 -13.29 5.38 -31.99
N HIS A 365 -13.79 5.53 -33.23
CA HIS A 365 -13.00 6.10 -34.32
C HIS A 365 -12.82 7.62 -34.18
N GLU A 366 -13.81 8.33 -33.64
CA GLU A 366 -13.70 9.75 -33.33
C GLU A 366 -12.57 10.04 -32.34
N ARG A 367 -12.42 9.20 -31.30
CA ARG A 367 -11.49 9.45 -30.20
C ARG A 367 -10.15 8.73 -30.32
N PHE A 368 -10.12 7.57 -30.99
CA PHE A 368 -8.98 6.65 -30.98
C PHE A 368 -8.61 6.12 -32.37
N SER A 369 -9.03 6.79 -33.45
CA SER A 369 -8.59 6.45 -34.81
C SER A 369 -7.07 6.44 -34.93
N ALA A 370 -6.56 5.53 -35.75
CA ALA A 370 -5.13 5.42 -36.03
C ALA A 370 -4.54 6.74 -36.55
N GLU A 371 -5.27 7.45 -37.41
CA GLU A 371 -4.86 8.74 -37.95
C GLU A 371 -4.68 9.78 -36.84
N LEU A 372 -5.65 9.91 -35.94
CA LEU A 372 -5.61 10.87 -34.82
C LEU A 372 -4.47 10.54 -33.85
N ILE A 373 -4.36 9.28 -33.44
CA ILE A 373 -3.31 8.85 -32.49
C ILE A 373 -1.92 9.01 -33.12
N THR A 374 -1.77 8.70 -34.41
CA THR A 374 -0.49 8.89 -35.10
C THR A 374 -0.11 10.36 -35.20
N ALA A 375 -1.06 11.25 -35.47
CA ALA A 375 -0.80 12.69 -35.50
C ALA A 375 -0.28 13.22 -34.14
N ARG A 376 -0.83 12.72 -33.02
CA ARG A 376 -0.34 13.07 -31.67
C ARG A 376 1.10 12.61 -31.44
N TRP A 377 1.44 11.41 -31.90
CA TRP A 377 2.82 10.90 -31.83
C TRP A 377 3.79 11.72 -32.68
N GLU A 378 3.41 12.07 -33.91
CA GLU A 378 4.23 12.92 -34.78
C GLU A 378 4.44 14.31 -34.20
N GLU A 379 3.41 14.91 -33.61
CA GLU A 379 3.50 16.20 -32.95
C GLU A 379 4.49 16.16 -31.78
N LEU A 380 4.39 15.13 -30.92
CA LEU A 380 5.32 14.91 -29.83
C LEU A 380 6.76 14.74 -30.35
N PHE A 381 6.97 13.83 -31.31
CA PHE A 381 8.32 13.56 -31.84
C PHE A 381 8.92 14.77 -32.53
N THR A 382 8.14 15.50 -33.34
CA THR A 382 8.60 16.72 -34.02
C THR A 382 9.07 17.77 -33.00
N ARG A 383 8.28 17.98 -31.94
CA ARG A 383 8.60 18.93 -30.87
C ARG A 383 9.85 18.54 -30.08
N LEU A 384 10.01 17.25 -29.75
CA LEU A 384 11.18 16.77 -29.01
C LEU A 384 12.45 16.80 -29.87
N VAL A 385 12.37 16.33 -31.13
CA VAL A 385 13.51 16.33 -32.07
C VAL A 385 13.98 17.75 -32.39
N ALA A 386 13.06 18.73 -32.47
CA ALA A 386 13.43 20.14 -32.67
C ALA A 386 14.32 20.71 -31.54
N ARG A 387 14.30 20.11 -30.35
CA ARG A 387 15.12 20.50 -29.18
C ARG A 387 16.35 19.62 -28.98
N ARG A 388 16.62 18.67 -29.89
CA ARG A 388 17.72 17.69 -29.79
C ARG A 388 19.08 18.34 -29.52
N GLU A 389 19.37 19.39 -30.28
CA GLU A 389 20.64 20.14 -30.26
C GLU A 389 20.63 21.32 -29.27
N ASP A 390 19.55 21.54 -28.52
CA ASP A 390 19.46 22.64 -27.54
C ASP A 390 20.25 22.28 -26.28
N PRO A 391 21.30 23.04 -25.89
CA PRO A 391 22.07 22.77 -24.68
C PRO A 391 21.22 22.76 -23.40
N ARG A 392 20.10 23.50 -23.37
CA ARG A 392 19.18 23.55 -22.22
C ARG A 392 18.50 22.20 -21.97
N ARG A 393 18.31 21.36 -23.00
CA ARG A 393 17.71 20.03 -22.85
C ARG A 393 18.48 19.15 -21.86
N LEU A 394 19.80 19.09 -22.03
CA LEU A 394 20.66 18.30 -21.16
C LEU A 394 20.81 18.93 -19.78
N ALA A 395 20.84 20.27 -19.71
CA ALA A 395 20.83 20.99 -18.43
C ALA A 395 19.54 20.74 -17.64
N ASP A 396 18.36 20.83 -18.27
CA ASP A 396 17.08 20.54 -17.64
C ASP A 396 17.00 19.09 -17.15
N ARG A 397 17.54 18.14 -17.93
CA ARG A 397 17.65 16.73 -17.52
C ARG A 397 18.56 16.56 -16.31
N ALA A 398 19.71 17.23 -16.30
CA ALA A 398 20.63 17.23 -15.16
C ALA A 398 19.98 17.86 -13.91
N ASP A 399 19.27 18.98 -14.06
CA ASP A 399 18.56 19.66 -12.98
C ASP A 399 17.43 18.80 -12.39
N ARG A 400 16.60 18.18 -13.24
CA ARG A 400 15.57 17.24 -12.78
C ARG A 400 16.19 16.07 -12.02
N THR A 401 17.31 15.55 -12.51
CA THR A 401 18.04 14.44 -11.88
C THR A 401 18.66 14.86 -10.55
N ALA A 402 19.30 16.03 -10.47
CA ALA A 402 19.88 16.56 -9.25
C ALA A 402 18.80 16.85 -8.20
N ARG A 403 17.68 17.46 -8.59
CA ARG A 403 16.51 17.64 -7.71
C ARG A 403 15.97 16.30 -7.22
N ARG A 404 15.96 15.28 -8.08
CA ARG A 404 15.52 13.94 -7.72
C ARG A 404 16.43 13.28 -6.69
N ILE A 405 17.74 13.39 -6.89
CA ILE A 405 18.77 12.89 -5.97
C ILE A 405 18.68 13.63 -4.64
N ALA A 406 18.62 14.96 -4.67
CA ALA A 406 18.50 15.83 -3.49
C ALA A 406 17.20 15.57 -2.70
N ALA A 407 16.12 15.15 -3.37
CA ALA A 407 14.86 14.75 -2.74
C ALA A 407 14.88 13.31 -2.18
N GLY A 408 16.06 12.73 -1.93
CA GLY A 408 16.23 11.36 -1.41
C GLY A 408 16.00 10.30 -2.48
N GLY A 409 16.76 10.37 -3.57
CA GLY A 409 16.59 9.61 -4.81
C GLY A 409 16.48 8.08 -4.70
N SER A 410 15.33 7.58 -4.25
CA SER A 410 14.83 6.20 -4.39
C SER A 410 13.42 6.12 -3.79
N ARG A 411 12.40 6.69 -4.45
CA ARG A 411 11.01 6.46 -3.99
C ARG A 411 10.60 5.05 -4.41
N SER A 412 10.04 4.31 -3.46
CA SER A 412 9.14 3.21 -3.80
C SER A 412 7.78 3.75 -4.23
N PHE A 413 7.19 3.01 -5.15
CA PHE A 413 6.03 3.35 -5.94
C PHE A 413 4.73 3.27 -5.10
N ASN A 414 3.97 4.37 -4.96
CA ASN A 414 2.74 4.43 -4.15
C ASN A 414 1.46 4.52 -5.00
N VAL A 415 0.51 3.64 -4.68
CA VAL A 415 -0.83 3.58 -5.25
C VAL A 415 -1.64 4.80 -4.79
N ALA A 416 -2.08 5.67 -5.71
CA ALA A 416 -3.15 6.62 -5.39
C ALA A 416 -4.50 5.89 -5.43
N ALA A 417 -5.36 6.16 -4.46
CA ALA A 417 -6.72 5.63 -4.46
C ALA A 417 -7.50 6.22 -5.65
N PRO A 418 -8.23 5.40 -6.44
CA PRO A 418 -9.03 5.88 -7.55
C PRO A 418 -10.20 6.74 -7.08
N ILE A 419 -10.42 7.84 -7.80
CA ILE A 419 -11.69 8.57 -7.82
C ILE A 419 -12.64 7.74 -8.71
N SER A 420 -13.80 7.34 -8.20
CA SER A 420 -14.90 6.83 -9.04
C SER A 420 -16.17 7.65 -8.91
N VAL A 421 -17.05 7.32 -9.84
CA VAL A 421 -17.82 8.17 -10.74
C VAL A 421 -19.29 8.01 -10.37
N LEU A 422 -19.85 9.00 -9.68
CA LEU A 422 -21.27 9.30 -9.86
C LEU A 422 -21.41 10.10 -11.17
N SER A 423 -22.31 9.63 -12.00
CA SER A 423 -22.42 9.68 -13.47
C SER A 423 -22.69 11.04 -14.14
N GLY A 424 -22.20 12.15 -13.56
CA GLY A 424 -22.24 13.48 -14.20
C GLY A 424 -21.31 14.53 -13.55
N SER A 425 -20.47 14.12 -12.61
CA SER A 425 -20.14 14.99 -11.47
C SER A 425 -18.67 15.35 -11.25
N ALA A 426 -17.70 14.76 -11.96
CA ALA A 426 -16.29 14.98 -11.62
C ALA A 426 -15.86 16.44 -11.80
N ASP A 427 -16.27 17.07 -12.90
CA ASP A 427 -16.00 18.49 -13.17
C ASP A 427 -16.83 19.41 -12.28
N GLU A 428 -18.08 19.05 -11.98
CA GLU A 428 -18.93 19.81 -11.05
C GLU A 428 -18.43 19.72 -9.60
N GLN A 429 -17.97 18.55 -9.18
CA GLN A 429 -17.35 18.33 -7.87
C GLN A 429 -16.04 19.10 -7.80
N LYS A 430 -15.18 19.03 -8.82
CA LYS A 430 -13.97 19.85 -8.91
C LYS A 430 -14.29 21.34 -8.88
N ALA A 431 -15.29 21.80 -9.64
CA ALA A 431 -15.72 23.19 -9.65
C ALA A 431 -16.23 23.62 -8.27
N ARG A 432 -17.00 22.75 -7.61
CA ARG A 432 -17.50 23.00 -6.26
C ARG A 432 -16.38 23.03 -5.22
N GLU A 433 -15.41 22.12 -5.31
CA GLU A 433 -14.19 22.14 -4.49
C GLU A 433 -13.39 23.44 -4.71
N VAL A 434 -13.24 23.91 -5.95
CA VAL A 434 -12.58 25.19 -6.23
C VAL A 434 -13.31 26.35 -5.54
N LEU A 435 -14.64 26.36 -5.55
CA LEU A 435 -15.43 27.38 -4.86
C LEU A 435 -15.25 27.30 -3.33
N LEU A 436 -15.28 26.10 -2.74
CA LEU A 436 -15.06 25.90 -1.31
C LEU A 436 -13.66 26.37 -0.89
N GLN A 437 -12.64 26.05 -1.69
CA GLN A 437 -11.27 26.51 -1.45
C GLN A 437 -11.15 28.03 -1.58
N ALA A 438 -11.81 28.64 -2.56
CA ALA A 438 -11.83 30.10 -2.74
C ALA A 438 -12.57 30.84 -1.60
N GLN A 439 -13.51 30.17 -0.94
CA GLN A 439 -14.24 30.69 0.22
C GLN A 439 -13.47 30.55 1.54
N ASP A 440 -12.44 29.70 1.57
CA ASP A 440 -11.59 29.55 2.74
C ASP A 440 -10.67 30.76 2.93
N ARG A 441 -11.04 31.61 3.89
CA ARG A 441 -10.25 32.79 4.28
C ARG A 441 -9.10 32.47 5.23
N THR A 442 -9.06 31.25 5.77
CA THR A 442 -8.02 30.82 6.72
C THR A 442 -6.78 30.28 6.02
N GLY A 443 -6.91 29.83 4.77
CA GLY A 443 -5.85 29.16 4.01
C GLY A 443 -5.57 27.73 4.50
N ALA A 444 -6.44 27.18 5.35
CA ALA A 444 -6.30 25.85 5.91
C ALA A 444 -6.75 24.74 4.93
N LEU A 445 -7.47 25.05 3.84
CA LEU A 445 -7.89 24.05 2.85
C LEU A 445 -6.89 23.92 1.70
N VAL A 446 -6.33 22.72 1.56
CA VAL A 446 -5.42 22.36 0.46
C VAL A 446 -5.94 21.17 -0.31
N ARG A 447 -5.54 21.04 -1.58
CA ARG A 447 -5.80 19.81 -2.34
C ARG A 447 -4.77 18.74 -1.93
N SER A 448 -5.25 17.60 -1.47
CA SER A 448 -4.45 16.45 -1.04
C SER A 448 -5.17 15.14 -1.41
N ALA A 449 -4.44 14.22 -2.05
CA ALA A 449 -5.00 12.94 -2.55
C ALA A 449 -6.26 13.11 -3.42
N GLY A 450 -6.25 14.11 -4.30
CA GLY A 450 -7.36 14.38 -5.23
C GLY A 450 -8.57 15.07 -4.60
N ARG A 451 -8.56 15.41 -3.30
CA ARG A 451 -9.69 16.02 -2.57
C ARG A 451 -9.25 17.27 -1.81
N LEU A 452 -10.20 18.09 -1.36
CA LEU A 452 -9.89 19.12 -0.36
C LEU A 452 -9.65 18.46 0.99
N ALA A 453 -8.58 18.86 1.65
CA ALA A 453 -8.24 18.44 2.99
C ALA A 453 -7.92 19.67 3.86
N GLU A 454 -8.36 19.63 5.10
CA GLU A 454 -7.97 20.63 6.10
C GLU A 454 -6.54 20.35 6.57
N VAL A 455 -5.72 21.40 6.66
CA VAL A 455 -4.36 21.35 7.18
C VAL A 455 -4.41 21.48 8.70
N ARG A 456 -3.98 20.43 9.41
CA ARG A 456 -3.92 20.39 10.86
C ARG A 456 -2.77 19.50 11.36
N ASP A 457 -2.05 19.99 12.36
CA ASP A 457 -0.94 19.29 13.00
C ASP A 457 -1.23 18.94 14.48
N ASP A 458 -2.50 19.02 14.89
CA ASP A 458 -2.98 18.84 16.26
C ASP A 458 -3.98 17.67 16.42
N VAL A 459 -4.31 16.96 15.34
CA VAL A 459 -5.31 15.87 15.37
C VAL A 459 -4.62 14.51 15.34
N LEU A 460 -4.89 13.69 16.35
CA LEU A 460 -4.45 12.30 16.42
C LEU A 460 -5.43 11.36 15.72
N ALA A 461 -4.95 10.18 15.30
CA ALA A 461 -5.74 9.20 14.54
C ALA A 461 -7.02 8.72 15.25
N PRO A 462 -7.02 8.42 16.57
CA PRO A 462 -8.23 8.02 17.29
C PRO A 462 -9.27 9.15 17.33
N ARG A 463 -8.83 10.38 17.60
CA ARG A 463 -9.69 11.56 17.60
C ARG A 463 -10.33 11.79 16.23
N MET A 464 -9.62 11.50 15.14
CA MET A 464 -10.18 11.61 13.79
C MET A 464 -11.32 10.62 13.55
N ALA A 465 -11.20 9.38 14.03
CA ALA A 465 -12.27 8.38 13.93
C ALA A 465 -13.52 8.83 14.72
N GLU A 466 -13.33 9.29 15.95
CA GLU A 466 -14.40 9.84 16.79
C GLU A 466 -15.05 11.06 16.12
N TRP A 467 -14.25 11.96 15.56
CA TRP A 467 -14.75 13.16 14.90
C TRP A 467 -15.62 12.81 13.68
N ASN A 468 -15.22 11.82 12.88
CA ASN A 468 -16.05 11.36 11.76
C ASN A 468 -17.35 10.69 12.24
N LEU A 469 -17.33 9.97 13.38
CA LEU A 469 -18.55 9.46 14.01
C LEU A 469 -19.46 10.61 14.45
N GLU A 470 -18.91 11.64 15.10
CA GLU A 470 -19.66 12.82 15.51
C GLU A 470 -20.28 13.56 14.31
N ILE A 471 -19.53 13.70 13.21
CA ILE A 471 -20.03 14.32 11.96
C ILE A 471 -21.25 13.56 11.44
N ALA A 472 -21.15 12.24 11.31
CA ALA A 472 -22.25 11.43 10.80
C ALA A 472 -23.46 11.43 11.76
N THR A 473 -23.23 11.14 13.03
CA THR A 473 -24.32 10.99 14.03
C THR A 473 -25.00 12.30 14.39
N SER A 474 -24.28 13.42 14.41
CA SER A 474 -24.92 14.74 14.65
C SER A 474 -25.90 15.08 13.54
N ALA A 475 -25.61 14.71 12.28
CA ALA A 475 -26.52 14.90 11.17
C ALA A 475 -27.78 14.03 11.31
N LEU A 476 -27.62 12.76 11.71
CA LEU A 476 -28.76 11.87 11.97
C LEU A 476 -29.65 12.40 13.11
N THR A 477 -29.04 12.80 14.22
CA THR A 477 -29.76 13.32 15.40
C THR A 477 -30.49 14.62 15.09
N ALA A 478 -29.88 15.54 14.33
CA ALA A 478 -30.52 16.81 13.95
C ALA A 478 -31.82 16.62 13.16
N HIS A 479 -31.94 15.50 12.44
CA HIS A 479 -33.11 15.14 11.64
C HIS A 479 -33.99 14.07 12.32
N GLY A 480 -33.73 13.73 13.59
CA GLY A 480 -34.52 12.76 14.34
C GLY A 480 -34.44 11.34 13.81
N ILE A 481 -33.37 10.98 13.09
CA ILE A 481 -33.20 9.66 12.49
C ILE A 481 -32.59 8.71 13.54
N PRO A 482 -33.29 7.64 13.96
CA PRO A 482 -32.74 6.67 14.89
C PRO A 482 -31.60 5.88 14.23
N TYR A 483 -30.57 5.56 15.02
CA TYR A 483 -29.46 4.73 14.61
C TYR A 483 -28.98 3.87 15.79
N VAL A 484 -28.26 2.79 15.49
CA VAL A 484 -27.59 1.93 16.47
C VAL A 484 -26.10 2.00 16.20
N LEU A 485 -25.30 2.45 17.17
CA LEU A 485 -23.85 2.31 17.13
C LEU A 485 -23.48 0.83 17.20
N LEU A 486 -22.80 0.33 16.18
CA LEU A 486 -22.24 -1.02 16.17
C LEU A 486 -20.89 -0.97 16.89
N ARG A 487 -20.67 -1.89 17.82
CA ARG A 487 -19.36 -2.02 18.46
C ARG A 487 -18.40 -2.78 17.54
N ASP A 488 -17.26 -2.18 17.26
CA ASP A 488 -16.15 -2.75 16.49
C ASP A 488 -14.79 -2.39 17.13
N GLY A 489 -13.75 -3.17 16.86
CA GLY A 489 -12.39 -2.99 17.42
C GLY A 489 -11.41 -2.20 16.55
N GLY A 490 -11.90 -1.34 15.64
CA GLY A 490 -11.10 -0.70 14.58
C GLY A 490 -10.82 0.79 14.77
N THR A 491 -10.18 1.40 13.76
CA THR A 491 -9.89 2.84 13.67
C THR A 491 -11.00 3.64 12.98
N SER A 492 -12.20 3.09 12.95
CA SER A 492 -13.39 3.62 12.26
C SER A 492 -14.63 3.08 12.95
N TYR A 493 -15.71 3.84 12.93
CA TYR A 493 -16.98 3.46 13.54
C TYR A 493 -18.02 3.06 12.50
N ARG A 494 -19.00 2.26 12.92
CA ARG A 494 -20.15 1.88 12.12
C ARG A 494 -21.44 2.14 12.89
N VAL A 495 -22.45 2.67 12.21
CA VAL A 495 -23.80 2.82 12.74
C VAL A 495 -24.78 2.14 11.80
N ALA A 496 -25.77 1.45 12.34
CA ALA A 496 -26.84 0.81 11.58
C ALA A 496 -28.09 1.68 11.60
N VAL A 497 -28.76 1.76 10.45
CA VAL A 497 -30.03 2.43 10.24
C VAL A 497 -30.91 1.51 9.40
N GLU A 498 -32.22 1.49 9.67
CA GLU A 498 -33.18 0.76 8.84
C GLU A 498 -33.19 1.30 7.40
N VAL A 499 -33.22 0.42 6.41
CA VAL A 499 -33.09 0.77 4.98
C VAL A 499 -34.19 1.72 4.51
N GLU A 500 -35.39 1.67 5.10
CA GLU A 500 -36.52 2.55 4.80
C GLU A 500 -36.22 4.03 5.11
N ARG A 501 -35.18 4.31 5.92
CA ARG A 501 -34.73 5.66 6.26
C ARG A 501 -33.59 6.16 5.37
N ARG A 502 -33.12 5.37 4.40
CA ARG A 502 -31.99 5.72 3.53
C ARG A 502 -32.08 7.11 2.91
N GLU A 503 -33.21 7.44 2.29
CA GLU A 503 -33.41 8.76 1.66
C GLU A 503 -33.36 9.90 2.69
N GLN A 504 -33.88 9.68 3.89
CA GLN A 504 -33.82 10.67 4.97
C GLN A 504 -32.37 10.88 5.45
N VAL A 505 -31.58 9.80 5.52
CA VAL A 505 -30.16 9.86 5.86
C VAL A 505 -29.36 10.63 4.81
N LEU A 506 -29.60 10.33 3.52
CA LEU A 506 -28.94 11.03 2.41
C LEU A 506 -29.23 12.52 2.43
N GLU A 507 -30.50 12.90 2.66
CA GLU A 507 -30.92 14.29 2.78
C GLU A 507 -30.31 14.97 4.01
N ALA A 508 -30.36 14.33 5.18
CA ALA A 508 -29.81 14.87 6.42
C ALA A 508 -28.30 15.15 6.30
N LEU A 509 -27.54 14.19 5.77
CA LEU A 509 -26.10 14.36 5.53
C LEU A 509 -25.83 15.45 4.49
N ALA A 510 -26.60 15.50 3.40
CA ALA A 510 -26.42 16.51 2.37
C ALA A 510 -26.70 17.94 2.88
N ALA A 511 -27.77 18.10 3.68
CA ALA A 511 -28.16 19.39 4.24
C ALA A 511 -27.17 19.87 5.31
N GLU A 512 -26.85 19.04 6.31
CA GLU A 512 -26.00 19.43 7.44
C GLU A 512 -24.52 19.63 7.05
N LEU A 513 -24.09 18.95 5.98
CA LEU A 513 -22.71 19.00 5.48
C LEU A 513 -22.56 19.90 4.25
N HIS A 514 -23.62 20.64 3.88
CA HIS A 514 -23.56 21.63 2.82
C HIS A 514 -22.47 22.68 3.07
N GLY A 515 -21.66 22.97 2.05
CA GLY A 515 -20.58 23.94 2.13
C GLY A 515 -19.36 23.49 2.95
N LYS A 516 -19.30 22.22 3.38
CA LYS A 516 -18.17 21.69 4.17
C LYS A 516 -17.33 20.72 3.32
N PRO A 517 -15.99 20.68 3.48
CA PRO A 517 -15.11 19.73 2.80
C PRO A 517 -15.20 18.35 3.46
N VAL A 518 -16.41 17.79 3.52
CA VAL A 518 -16.70 16.45 4.04
C VAL A 518 -17.16 15.59 2.88
N TYR A 519 -16.70 14.34 2.85
CA TYR A 519 -16.91 13.43 1.75
C TYR A 519 -17.60 12.16 2.23
N ALA A 520 -18.20 11.43 1.31
CA ALA A 520 -18.76 10.11 1.54
C ALA A 520 -18.30 9.13 0.45
N GLU A 521 -17.75 7.97 0.84
CA GLU A 521 -17.62 6.83 -0.08
C GLU A 521 -18.94 6.07 -0.09
N LEU A 522 -19.50 5.85 -1.28
CA LEU A 522 -20.70 5.04 -1.41
C LEU A 522 -20.38 3.58 -1.18
N ILE A 523 -21.25 2.89 -0.47
CA ILE A 523 -21.12 1.47 -0.20
C ILE A 523 -22.21 0.76 -0.99
N THR A 524 -21.81 -0.11 -1.91
CA THR A 524 -22.71 -1.04 -2.56
C THR A 524 -22.83 -2.31 -1.71
N PRO A 525 -23.87 -3.15 -1.93
CA PRO A 525 -23.98 -4.46 -1.27
C PRO A 525 -22.72 -5.34 -1.38
N ARG A 526 -21.85 -5.06 -2.36
CA ARG A 526 -20.66 -5.85 -2.70
C ARG A 526 -19.32 -5.29 -2.21
N GLY A 527 -19.29 -4.06 -1.74
CA GLY A 527 -18.02 -3.37 -1.54
C GLY A 527 -18.16 -1.86 -1.42
N ALA A 528 -17.06 -1.18 -1.09
CA ALA A 528 -17.04 0.27 -1.32
C ALA A 528 -17.00 0.47 -2.84
N ALA A 529 -17.88 1.31 -3.38
CA ALA A 529 -17.67 1.83 -4.72
C ALA A 529 -16.37 2.65 -4.70
N PRO A 530 -15.50 2.54 -5.70
CA PRO A 530 -14.32 3.40 -5.73
C PRO A 530 -14.77 4.87 -5.75
N GLY A 531 -14.02 5.79 -5.14
CA GLY A 531 -14.37 7.21 -5.12
C GLY A 531 -15.11 7.72 -3.89
N ALA A 532 -15.02 9.04 -3.69
CA ALA A 532 -15.79 9.74 -2.68
C ALA A 532 -16.37 11.01 -3.28
N VAL A 533 -17.64 11.26 -2.96
CA VAL A 533 -18.34 12.49 -3.35
C VAL A 533 -18.39 13.45 -2.18
N LEU A 534 -18.50 14.75 -2.47
CA LEU A 534 -18.82 15.72 -1.41
C LEU A 534 -20.15 15.32 -0.76
N ALA A 535 -20.20 15.31 0.56
CA ALA A 535 -21.36 14.86 1.31
C ALA A 535 -22.63 15.68 0.98
N GLU A 536 -22.47 16.97 0.63
CA GLU A 536 -23.56 17.84 0.19
C GLU A 536 -24.28 17.36 -1.09
N ARG A 537 -23.67 16.43 -1.83
CA ARG A 537 -24.21 15.84 -3.06
C ARG A 537 -24.85 14.48 -2.87
N LEU A 538 -24.99 14.02 -1.62
CA LEU A 538 -25.54 12.69 -1.34
C LEU A 538 -26.99 12.49 -1.80
N ARG A 539 -27.73 13.57 -2.09
CA ARG A 539 -29.04 13.51 -2.77
C ARG A 539 -29.01 12.77 -4.11
N GLU A 540 -27.84 12.68 -4.74
CA GLU A 540 -27.61 12.02 -6.04
C GLU A 540 -27.12 10.57 -5.88
N ALA A 541 -26.96 10.06 -4.66
CA ALA A 541 -26.30 8.77 -4.40
C ALA A 541 -27.09 7.54 -4.86
N GLY A 542 -28.42 7.65 -4.99
CA GLY A 542 -29.30 6.55 -5.39
C GLY A 542 -29.36 5.42 -4.35
N ASP A 543 -29.59 4.19 -4.83
CA ASP A 543 -29.66 3.01 -3.98
C ASP A 543 -28.26 2.55 -3.54
N VAL A 544 -27.98 2.67 -2.25
CA VAL A 544 -26.72 2.27 -1.62
C VAL A 544 -26.99 1.42 -0.39
N ALA A 545 -26.08 0.48 -0.12
CA ALA A 545 -26.10 -0.35 1.10
C ALA A 545 -25.48 0.36 2.31
N GLY A 546 -24.84 1.50 2.09
CA GLY A 546 -24.34 2.38 3.14
C GLY A 546 -23.53 3.54 2.58
N LEU A 547 -22.96 4.33 3.50
CA LEU A 547 -22.10 5.46 3.19
C LEU A 547 -20.96 5.50 4.20
N ARG A 548 -19.73 5.73 3.76
CA ARG A 548 -18.61 6.02 4.66
C ARG A 548 -18.34 7.51 4.65
N VAL A 549 -18.82 8.21 5.68
CA VAL A 549 -18.66 9.66 5.86
C VAL A 549 -17.31 9.95 6.49
N PHE A 550 -16.52 10.83 5.88
CA PHE A 550 -15.21 11.23 6.40
C PHE A 550 -14.83 12.65 5.99
N LYS A 551 -14.10 13.32 6.88
CA LYS A 551 -13.47 14.61 6.61
C LYS A 551 -11.98 14.40 6.29
N PRO A 552 -11.51 14.72 5.08
CA PRO A 552 -10.09 14.63 4.75
C PRO A 552 -9.29 15.67 5.54
N LEU A 553 -8.19 15.21 6.12
CA LEU A 553 -7.26 16.05 6.87
C LEU A 553 -5.84 15.67 6.46
N THR A 554 -4.98 16.67 6.36
CA THR A 554 -3.56 16.48 6.09
C THR A 554 -2.75 17.33 7.04
N THR A 555 -1.54 16.88 7.36
CA THR A 555 -0.57 17.71 8.08
C THR A 555 0.04 18.75 7.16
N GLU A 556 0.64 19.80 7.72
CA GLU A 556 1.30 20.87 6.96
C GLU A 556 2.39 20.31 6.03
N SER A 557 3.14 19.33 6.52
CA SER A 557 4.15 18.57 5.76
C SER A 557 3.56 17.73 4.62
N ARG A 558 2.25 17.46 4.65
CA ARG A 558 1.50 16.56 3.74
C ARG A 558 1.93 15.10 3.76
N THR A 559 2.67 14.70 4.80
CA THR A 559 3.23 13.35 4.98
C THR A 559 2.33 12.42 5.79
N LEU A 560 1.40 12.97 6.57
CA LEU A 560 0.33 12.25 7.24
C LEU A 560 -1.02 12.76 6.71
N ARG A 561 -1.88 11.81 6.33
CA ARG A 561 -3.22 12.08 5.80
C ARG A 561 -4.23 11.20 6.50
N TYR A 562 -5.33 11.81 6.93
CA TYR A 562 -6.52 11.11 7.35
C TYR A 562 -7.56 11.18 6.23
N GLY A 563 -8.14 10.05 5.92
CA GLY A 563 -9.12 9.90 4.85
C GLY A 563 -10.13 8.81 5.18
N PRO A 564 -10.63 8.07 4.19
CA PRO A 564 -11.75 7.15 4.39
C PRO A 564 -11.47 6.04 5.39
N ALA A 565 -10.22 5.64 5.60
CA ALA A 565 -9.85 4.62 6.60
C ALA A 565 -10.25 4.98 8.05
N PHE A 566 -10.54 6.25 8.33
CA PHE A 566 -11.01 6.75 9.63
C PHE A 566 -12.48 7.22 9.60
N GLY A 567 -13.19 6.97 8.50
CA GLY A 567 -14.57 7.42 8.33
C GLY A 567 -15.57 6.67 9.21
N CYS A 568 -16.72 7.29 9.46
CA CYS A 568 -17.87 6.63 10.05
C CYS A 568 -18.73 6.01 8.95
N THR A 569 -18.99 4.72 9.04
CA THR A 569 -19.87 4.02 8.10
C THR A 569 -21.30 4.04 8.62
N VAL A 570 -22.23 4.57 7.84
CA VAL A 570 -23.68 4.41 8.04
C VAL A 570 -24.12 3.24 7.16
N GLU A 571 -24.55 2.14 7.78
CA GLU A 571 -25.05 0.95 7.10
C GLU A 571 -26.58 0.97 7.04
N PHE A 572 -27.14 0.61 5.90
CA PHE A 572 -28.59 0.44 5.71
C PHE A 572 -28.94 -1.04 5.80
N TRP A 573 -29.67 -1.40 6.85
CA TRP A 573 -30.02 -2.79 7.17
C TRP A 573 -31.45 -3.08 6.73
N THR A 574 -31.66 -4.28 6.20
CA THR A 574 -32.96 -4.70 5.65
C THR A 574 -33.59 -5.75 6.55
N GLU A 575 -34.90 -5.67 6.76
CA GLU A 575 -35.69 -6.71 7.42
C GLU A 575 -35.85 -7.93 6.50
N ASN A 576 -35.61 -9.12 7.05
CA ASN A 576 -35.67 -10.39 6.35
C ASN A 576 -37.13 -10.77 6.05
N ALA A 577 -37.37 -11.16 4.81
CA ALA A 577 -38.69 -11.60 4.35
C ALA A 577 -39.13 -12.94 4.98
N GLU A 578 -40.41 -13.28 4.84
CA GLU A 578 -40.99 -14.52 5.40
C GLU A 578 -40.34 -15.81 4.87
N ASP A 579 -39.78 -15.77 3.66
CA ASP A 579 -39.11 -16.87 2.98
C ASP A 579 -37.60 -16.94 3.23
N GLU A 580 -37.05 -15.99 4.01
CA GLU A 580 -35.62 -15.94 4.35
C GLU A 580 -35.32 -16.55 5.74
N GLU A 581 -34.03 -16.80 6.03
CA GLU A 581 -33.60 -17.24 7.36
C GLU A 581 -33.84 -16.14 8.41
N MET A 582 -34.45 -16.52 9.55
CA MET A 582 -34.83 -15.60 10.63
C MET A 582 -35.76 -14.47 10.14
N PRO A 583 -36.99 -14.77 9.71
CA PRO A 583 -37.95 -13.75 9.27
C PRO A 583 -38.17 -12.65 10.32
N GLY A 584 -38.28 -11.40 9.85
CA GLY A 584 -38.46 -10.23 10.72
C GLY A 584 -37.19 -9.77 11.45
N TRP A 585 -36.05 -10.45 11.27
CA TRP A 585 -34.74 -9.96 11.75
C TRP A 585 -34.12 -9.02 10.73
N ARG A 586 -33.21 -8.15 11.16
CA ARG A 586 -32.47 -7.23 10.30
C ARG A 586 -31.14 -7.84 9.94
N SER A 587 -30.82 -7.88 8.65
CA SER A 587 -29.53 -8.36 8.14
C SER A 587 -28.58 -7.19 7.91
N THR A 588 -27.32 -7.38 8.31
CA THR A 588 -26.26 -6.44 7.92
C THR A 588 -26.08 -6.46 6.41
N PRO A 589 -25.95 -5.29 5.76
CA PRO A 589 -25.65 -5.24 4.34
C PRO A 589 -24.28 -5.86 4.02
N ARG A 590 -23.35 -5.96 4.99
CA ARG A 590 -22.00 -6.51 4.78
C ARG A 590 -21.41 -7.21 6.00
N GLY A 591 -20.93 -8.44 5.76
CA GLY A 591 -20.10 -9.17 6.71
C GLY A 591 -20.87 -9.65 7.93
N SER A 592 -20.41 -9.27 9.12
CA SER A 592 -21.03 -9.62 10.39
C SER A 592 -20.75 -8.52 11.42
N THR A 593 -21.59 -8.42 12.43
CA THR A 593 -21.28 -7.71 13.67
C THR A 593 -20.71 -8.67 14.71
N LEU A 594 -20.34 -8.16 15.88
CA LEU A 594 -19.96 -8.97 17.04
C LEU A 594 -21.08 -9.89 17.54
N LEU A 595 -22.33 -9.55 17.25
CA LEU A 595 -23.52 -10.33 17.63
C LEU A 595 -24.03 -11.22 16.49
N GLY A 596 -23.33 -11.24 15.36
CA GLY A 596 -23.68 -12.02 14.16
C GLY A 596 -24.09 -11.14 12.97
N PRO A 597 -24.43 -11.79 11.84
CA PRO A 597 -24.84 -11.10 10.61
C PRO A 597 -26.30 -10.61 10.64
N ARG A 598 -27.08 -11.03 11.64
CA ARG A 598 -28.51 -10.72 11.77
C ARG A 598 -28.82 -10.35 13.20
N LEU A 599 -29.72 -9.38 13.38
CA LEU A 599 -30.18 -8.90 14.68
C LEU A 599 -31.71 -8.90 14.73
N PRO A 600 -32.35 -9.20 15.87
CA PRO A 600 -33.81 -9.25 15.94
C PRO A 600 -34.45 -7.86 15.74
N SER A 601 -33.76 -6.79 16.12
CA SER A 601 -34.24 -5.41 16.03
C SER A 601 -33.06 -4.43 15.94
N LEU A 602 -33.29 -3.27 15.34
CA LEU A 602 -32.42 -2.09 15.41
C LEU A 602 -32.97 -0.99 16.33
N GLU A 603 -33.88 -1.36 17.24
CA GLU A 603 -34.31 -0.47 18.32
C GLU A 603 -33.27 -0.46 19.43
N ALA A 604 -32.62 0.70 19.64
CA ALA A 604 -31.63 0.87 20.68
C ALA A 604 -32.26 0.71 22.09
N ASP A 605 -31.73 -0.22 22.87
CA ASP A 605 -32.11 -0.50 24.26
C ASP A 605 -30.99 -0.20 25.27
N ALA A 606 -29.84 0.30 24.79
CA ALA A 606 -28.69 0.68 25.59
C ALA A 606 -27.96 1.91 25.03
N THR A 607 -26.93 2.36 25.75
CA THR A 607 -26.04 3.45 25.32
C THR A 607 -24.58 3.03 25.46
N LEU A 608 -23.74 3.46 24.51
CA LEU A 608 -22.30 3.24 24.54
C LEU A 608 -21.58 4.59 24.37
N ARG A 609 -20.70 4.90 25.33
CA ARG A 609 -19.87 6.11 25.33
C ARG A 609 -18.70 5.96 24.36
N VAL A 610 -18.57 6.89 23.42
CA VAL A 610 -17.40 7.03 22.54
C VAL A 610 -16.89 8.47 22.66
N GLY A 611 -15.61 8.61 23.00
CA GLY A 611 -15.05 9.90 23.39
C GLY A 611 -15.88 10.52 24.51
N GLU A 612 -16.40 11.73 24.28
CA GLU A 612 -17.23 12.46 25.26
C GLU A 612 -18.75 12.29 25.06
N ARG A 613 -19.20 11.51 24.06
CA ARG A 613 -20.62 11.40 23.69
C ARG A 613 -21.21 10.01 23.91
N ASP A 614 -22.44 9.96 24.42
CA ASP A 614 -23.24 8.73 24.46
C ASP A 614 -23.95 8.52 23.13
N HIS A 615 -23.84 7.30 22.61
CA HIS A 615 -24.53 6.89 21.39
C HIS A 615 -25.55 5.78 21.69
N PRO A 616 -26.75 5.81 21.08
CA PRO A 616 -27.70 4.71 21.15
C PRO A 616 -27.08 3.44 20.56
N THR A 617 -27.28 2.30 21.22
CA THR A 617 -26.78 0.99 20.79
C THR A 617 -27.70 -0.13 21.30
N LEU A 618 -27.32 -1.38 21.05
CA LEU A 618 -27.97 -2.56 21.62
C LEU A 618 -27.20 -3.06 22.84
N ALA A 619 -27.91 -3.61 23.83
CA ALA A 619 -27.35 -4.12 25.08
C ALA A 619 -26.20 -5.11 24.83
N GLY A 620 -26.34 -6.01 23.86
CA GLY A 620 -25.29 -6.97 23.50
C GLY A 620 -23.98 -6.32 22.99
N PHE A 621 -24.03 -5.10 22.46
CA PHE A 621 -22.81 -4.36 22.10
C PHE A 621 -22.14 -3.69 23.31
N THR A 622 -22.85 -3.55 24.44
CA THR A 622 -22.27 -3.03 25.69
C THR A 622 -21.62 -4.12 26.55
N ASP A 623 -21.90 -5.39 26.28
CA ASP A 623 -21.39 -6.52 27.05
C ASP A 623 -19.87 -6.62 26.98
N ARG A 624 -19.25 -6.97 28.11
CA ARG A 624 -17.82 -7.28 28.15
C ARG A 624 -17.57 -8.63 27.49
N LEU A 625 -16.79 -8.63 26.41
CA LEU A 625 -16.46 -9.81 25.63
C LEU A 625 -15.29 -10.57 26.25
N MET A 626 -15.24 -11.87 26.00
CA MET A 626 -14.20 -12.76 26.55
C MET A 626 -12.77 -12.36 26.13
N TRP A 627 -12.62 -11.67 25.00
CA TRP A 627 -11.35 -11.21 24.46
C TRP A 627 -11.08 -9.72 24.69
N ASP A 628 -11.91 -9.04 25.48
CA ASP A 628 -11.67 -7.63 25.84
C ASP A 628 -10.55 -7.51 26.86
N VAL A 629 -9.56 -6.70 26.51
CA VAL A 629 -8.54 -6.23 27.45
C VAL A 629 -9.10 -5.02 28.19
N THR A 630 -9.36 -5.17 29.48
CA THR A 630 -10.02 -4.15 30.32
C THR A 630 -9.19 -3.74 31.54
N PHE A 631 -8.08 -4.42 31.78
CA PHE A 631 -7.11 -4.02 32.80
C PHE A 631 -6.26 -2.85 32.28
N PRO A 632 -5.76 -1.99 33.17
CA PRO A 632 -4.92 -0.86 32.77
C PRO A 632 -3.57 -1.34 32.22
N ILE A 633 -3.08 -0.66 31.18
CA ILE A 633 -1.75 -0.90 30.62
C ILE A 633 -0.93 0.39 30.70
N ASP A 634 0.21 0.32 31.37
CA ASP A 634 1.21 1.38 31.40
C ASP A 634 2.33 1.14 30.38
N VAL A 635 3.14 2.16 30.13
CA VAL A 635 4.36 2.07 29.32
C VAL A 635 5.55 2.51 30.16
N VAL A 636 6.66 1.80 30.04
CA VAL A 636 7.94 2.12 30.69
C VAL A 636 8.99 2.33 29.61
N TYR A 637 9.59 3.53 29.58
CA TYR A 637 10.77 3.84 28.79
C TYR A 637 12.00 3.87 29.68
N THR A 638 13.12 3.37 29.18
CA THR A 638 14.45 3.67 29.73
C THR A 638 15.14 4.65 28.82
N TRP A 639 15.73 5.71 29.38
CA TRP A 639 16.39 6.75 28.59
C TRP A 639 17.48 7.46 29.39
N VAL A 640 18.49 7.95 28.67
CA VAL A 640 19.58 8.75 29.21
C VAL A 640 20.02 9.80 28.19
N ASP A 641 20.44 10.97 28.67
CA ASP A 641 21.06 12.02 27.87
C ASP A 641 22.58 11.89 27.95
N ASP A 642 23.22 11.53 26.84
CA ASP A 642 24.68 11.46 26.77
C ASP A 642 25.36 12.81 26.65
N SER A 643 24.61 13.87 26.35
CA SER A 643 25.12 15.23 26.28
C SER A 643 25.27 15.87 27.67
N ASP A 644 24.68 15.26 28.71
CA ASP A 644 24.77 15.73 30.09
C ASP A 644 26.21 15.58 30.63
N PRO A 645 26.89 16.71 30.96
CA PRO A 645 28.27 16.69 31.42
C PRO A 645 28.43 16.02 32.79
N GLU A 646 27.44 16.10 33.68
CA GLU A 646 27.51 15.48 35.00
C GLU A 646 27.38 13.96 34.90
N TRP A 647 26.47 13.50 34.05
CA TRP A 647 26.32 12.07 33.75
C TRP A 647 27.58 11.48 33.11
N ARG A 648 28.14 12.15 32.09
CA ARG A 648 29.41 11.74 31.44
C ARG A 648 30.56 11.67 32.44
N ALA A 649 30.69 12.67 33.31
CA ALA A 649 31.74 12.68 34.33
C ALA A 649 31.64 11.47 35.28
N ARG A 650 30.41 11.12 35.72
CA ARG A 650 30.15 9.93 36.54
C ARG A 650 30.45 8.63 35.79
N ARG A 651 30.02 8.53 34.52
CA ARG A 651 30.30 7.38 33.64
C ARG A 651 31.79 7.15 33.44
N ASP A 652 32.51 8.20 33.05
CA ASP A 652 33.93 8.10 32.71
C ASP A 652 34.77 7.83 33.97
N ALA A 653 34.38 8.37 35.14
CA ALA A 653 34.98 8.01 36.42
C ALA A 653 34.78 6.52 36.75
N ALA A 654 33.57 5.99 36.53
CA ALA A 654 33.26 4.58 36.74
C ALA A 654 34.01 3.67 35.75
N LYS A 655 34.15 4.06 34.47
CA LYS A 655 34.96 3.32 33.47
C LYS A 655 36.43 3.23 33.89
N ARG A 656 37.02 4.36 34.31
CA ARG A 656 38.40 4.41 34.81
C ARG A 656 38.59 3.53 36.04
N ALA A 657 37.65 3.56 36.99
CA ALA A 657 37.69 2.71 38.17
C ALA A 657 37.58 1.21 37.83
N ALA A 658 36.88 0.85 36.75
CA ALA A 658 36.74 -0.51 36.26
C ALA A 658 37.88 -0.98 35.33
N GLY A 659 38.85 -0.10 35.00
CA GLY A 659 39.95 -0.43 34.09
C GLY A 659 39.54 -0.63 32.63
N LEU A 660 38.37 -0.11 32.21
CA LEU A 660 37.89 -0.20 30.83
C LEU A 660 38.57 0.88 29.96
N ALA A 661 38.95 0.51 28.73
CA ALA A 661 39.64 1.41 27.80
C ALA A 661 38.72 2.53 27.26
N ASP A 662 39.29 3.72 27.05
CA ASP A 662 38.63 4.81 26.33
C ASP A 662 38.65 4.50 24.81
N GLY A 663 37.50 4.11 24.23
CA GLY A 663 37.29 4.14 22.77
C GLY A 663 37.27 2.82 21.97
N GLY A 664 36.69 1.72 22.47
CA GLY A 664 36.32 0.56 21.62
C GLY A 664 35.00 0.74 20.86
N ALA A 665 34.64 -0.13 19.91
CA ALA A 665 33.30 -0.15 19.32
C ALA A 665 32.17 -0.43 20.36
N ASP A 666 32.56 -0.96 21.53
CA ASP A 666 31.77 -1.12 22.75
C ASP A 666 31.89 0.10 23.72
N SER A 667 32.59 1.15 23.29
CA SER A 667 32.57 2.45 23.96
C SER A 667 31.25 3.14 23.59
N GLY A 668 30.34 3.24 24.56
CA GLY A 668 28.97 3.71 24.37
C GLY A 668 28.74 5.10 23.74
N ASP A 669 29.67 5.72 23.04
CA ASP A 669 29.46 7.02 22.36
C ASP A 669 28.52 6.94 21.14
N VAL A 670 28.25 5.74 20.59
CA VAL A 670 27.16 5.53 19.59
C VAL A 670 25.84 5.15 20.27
N ARG A 671 25.91 4.40 21.37
CA ARG A 671 24.74 3.81 22.04
C ARG A 671 23.91 4.80 22.85
N PHE A 672 24.51 5.90 23.30
CA PHE A 672 23.82 6.91 24.10
C PHE A 672 23.48 8.19 23.31
N ARG A 673 23.82 8.25 22.02
CA ARG A 673 23.61 9.43 21.17
C ARG A 673 22.13 9.71 20.98
N ASN A 674 21.67 10.86 21.47
CA ASN A 674 20.28 11.30 21.38
C ASN A 674 20.01 12.14 20.11
N ARG A 675 19.07 11.74 19.28
CA ARG A 675 18.59 12.44 18.06
C ARG A 675 17.09 12.75 18.13
N ASP A 676 16.55 12.97 19.33
CA ASP A 676 15.14 13.13 19.64
C ASP A 676 14.29 11.85 19.44
N GLU A 677 14.88 10.64 19.41
CA GLU A 677 14.14 9.38 19.23
C GLU A 677 13.05 9.19 20.27
N LEU A 678 13.35 9.41 21.56
CA LEU A 678 12.37 9.36 22.65
C LEU A 678 11.17 10.26 22.36
N ARG A 679 11.41 11.50 21.90
CA ARG A 679 10.36 12.47 21.58
C ARG A 679 9.43 11.91 20.51
N PHE A 680 9.99 11.36 19.43
CA PHE A 680 9.20 10.77 18.34
C PHE A 680 8.56 9.44 18.73
N SER A 681 9.17 8.66 19.62
CA SER A 681 8.58 7.45 20.17
C SER A 681 7.33 7.77 21.00
N LEU A 682 7.39 8.81 21.85
CA LEU A 682 6.21 9.31 22.58
C LEU A 682 5.12 9.85 21.64
N ARG A 683 5.49 10.52 20.55
CA ARG A 683 4.52 10.88 19.48
C ARG A 683 3.88 9.65 18.87
N SER A 684 4.66 8.62 18.55
CA SER A 684 4.14 7.36 18.00
C SER A 684 3.14 6.70 18.96
N LEU A 685 3.43 6.76 20.27
CA LEU A 685 2.56 6.24 21.32
C LEU A 685 1.24 7.01 21.39
N ALA A 686 1.30 8.34 21.44
CA ALA A 686 0.11 9.20 21.45
C ALA A 686 -0.75 9.00 20.19
N MET A 687 -0.12 8.82 19.03
CA MET A 687 -0.82 8.63 17.76
C MET A 687 -1.48 7.25 17.65
N TYR A 688 -0.86 6.19 18.17
CA TYR A 688 -1.21 4.82 17.80
C TYR A 688 -1.55 3.88 18.95
N ALA A 689 -1.38 4.30 20.20
CA ALA A 689 -1.76 3.56 21.40
C ALA A 689 -2.40 4.49 22.46
N PRO A 690 -3.52 5.16 22.15
CA PRO A 690 -4.18 6.12 23.06
C PRO A 690 -4.76 5.47 24.33
N TRP A 691 -4.82 4.14 24.38
CA TRP A 691 -5.35 3.35 25.49
C TRP A 691 -4.35 3.17 26.63
N VAL A 692 -3.11 3.63 26.46
CA VAL A 692 -2.09 3.62 27.52
C VAL A 692 -2.52 4.54 28.66
N ARG A 693 -2.44 4.02 29.90
CA ARG A 693 -2.84 4.73 31.11
C ARG A 693 -1.79 5.73 31.58
N ASN A 694 -0.56 5.26 31.82
CA ASN A 694 0.57 6.10 32.21
C ASN A 694 1.83 5.73 31.45
N VAL A 695 2.71 6.72 31.24
CA VAL A 695 4.08 6.57 30.76
C VAL A 695 5.03 6.84 31.92
N TYR A 696 5.92 5.89 32.21
CA TYR A 696 7.02 6.05 33.15
C TYR A 696 8.32 6.18 32.38
N LEU A 697 8.98 7.33 32.49
CA LEU A 697 10.28 7.60 31.90
C LEU A 697 11.36 7.37 32.97
N VAL A 698 11.99 6.20 32.93
CA VAL A 698 13.05 5.80 33.87
C VAL A 698 14.38 6.37 33.42
N THR A 699 15.00 7.17 34.27
CA THR A 699 16.21 7.94 33.96
C THR A 699 17.19 7.99 35.12
N ASP A 700 18.41 8.46 34.85
CA ASP A 700 19.42 8.73 35.86
C ASP A 700 19.32 10.16 36.44
N ASP A 701 18.14 10.49 37.00
CA ASP A 701 17.77 11.82 37.51
C ASP A 701 17.66 12.92 36.43
N GLN A 702 17.60 12.54 35.16
CA GLN A 702 17.53 13.45 34.02
C GLN A 702 16.09 13.71 33.60
N THR A 703 15.81 14.89 33.04
CA THR A 703 14.51 15.20 32.44
C THR A 703 14.73 15.90 31.10
N PRO A 704 14.21 15.37 29.98
CA PRO A 704 14.35 16.02 28.68
C PRO A 704 13.78 17.44 28.71
N ALA A 705 14.52 18.43 28.17
CA ALA A 705 14.13 19.84 28.26
C ALA A 705 12.80 20.17 27.56
N TRP A 706 12.43 19.39 26.53
CA TRP A 706 11.18 19.53 25.78
C TRP A 706 9.98 18.86 26.48
N LEU A 707 10.20 18.06 27.52
CA LEU A 707 9.16 17.29 28.19
C LEU A 707 8.38 18.16 29.20
N ASP A 708 7.05 18.13 29.09
CA ASP A 708 6.13 18.74 30.04
C ASP A 708 5.68 17.71 31.08
N THR A 709 6.35 17.70 32.24
CA THR A 709 6.04 16.81 33.36
C THR A 709 4.80 17.22 34.15
N SER A 710 4.17 18.35 33.80
CA SER A 710 2.90 18.76 34.43
C SER A 710 1.68 18.06 33.81
N GLN A 711 1.85 17.46 32.63
CA GLN A 711 0.80 16.75 31.92
C GLN A 711 0.42 15.46 32.65
N PRO A 712 -0.88 15.20 32.87
CA PRO A 712 -1.33 13.92 33.40
C PRO A 712 -0.89 12.75 32.50
N GLY A 713 -0.57 11.61 33.12
CA GLY A 713 -0.23 10.38 32.39
C GLY A 713 1.24 10.22 32.02
N ILE A 714 2.14 11.11 32.44
CA ILE A 714 3.60 10.90 32.36
C ILE A 714 4.28 11.15 33.70
N LYS A 715 5.25 10.30 34.05
CA LYS A 715 6.06 10.42 35.27
C LYS A 715 7.52 10.14 34.94
N VAL A 716 8.42 11.01 35.39
CA VAL A 716 9.86 10.75 35.37
C VAL A 716 10.20 10.00 36.66
N VAL A 717 10.89 8.88 36.53
CA VAL A 717 11.27 8.00 37.64
C VAL A 717 12.79 7.90 37.67
N SER A 718 13.41 8.19 38.81
CA SER A 718 14.83 8.03 39.00
C SER A 718 15.21 6.55 39.17
N HIS A 719 16.40 6.16 38.70
CA HIS A 719 17.01 4.88 39.08
C HIS A 719 17.01 4.66 40.61
N ARG A 720 17.15 5.72 41.41
CA ARG A 720 17.16 5.63 42.89
C ARG A 720 15.83 5.18 43.48
N GLU A 721 14.74 5.34 42.73
CA GLU A 721 13.39 4.94 43.17
C GLU A 721 13.11 3.45 42.94
N ILE A 722 13.88 2.78 42.06
CA ILE A 722 13.62 1.38 41.67
C ILE A 722 14.71 0.41 42.14
N PHE A 723 15.90 0.90 42.48
CA PHE A 723 16.97 0.07 43.06
C PHE A 723 16.78 -0.07 44.58
N ASP A 724 16.58 -1.31 45.05
CA ASP A 724 16.43 -1.61 46.49
C ASP A 724 17.72 -1.31 47.28
N ASP A 725 18.88 -1.49 46.65
CA ASP A 725 20.18 -1.13 47.20
C ASP A 725 20.79 0.08 46.44
N PRO A 726 20.72 1.29 47.01
CA PRO A 726 21.31 2.48 46.42
C PRO A 726 22.83 2.38 46.19
N ALA A 727 23.54 1.46 46.86
CA ALA A 727 24.98 1.27 46.68
C ALA A 727 25.35 0.71 45.29
N LEU A 728 24.39 0.09 44.59
CA LEU A 728 24.57 -0.42 43.23
C LEU A 728 24.58 0.71 42.18
N LEU A 729 24.16 1.92 42.55
CA LEU A 729 24.16 3.10 41.68
C LEU A 729 25.51 3.88 41.77
N PRO A 730 25.82 4.74 40.77
CA PRO A 730 25.19 4.81 39.45
C PRO A 730 25.47 3.55 38.61
N THR A 731 24.51 3.19 37.77
CA THR A 731 24.67 2.15 36.74
C THR A 731 24.51 2.76 35.35
N PHE A 732 25.23 2.20 34.38
CA PHE A 732 25.19 2.56 32.97
C PHE A 732 24.83 1.33 32.11
N ASN A 733 24.21 0.33 32.74
CA ASN A 733 23.84 -0.93 32.14
C ASN A 733 22.31 -1.07 32.05
N SER A 734 21.79 -1.16 30.83
CA SER A 734 20.35 -1.34 30.62
C SER A 734 19.83 -2.64 31.23
N HIS A 735 20.61 -3.74 31.24
CA HIS A 735 20.20 -5.00 31.85
C HIS A 735 20.02 -4.87 33.37
N ALA A 736 20.89 -4.08 34.02
CA ALA A 736 20.77 -3.78 35.44
C ALA A 736 19.46 -3.02 35.71
N ILE A 737 19.15 -1.97 34.93
CA ILE A 737 17.92 -1.17 35.08
C ILE A 737 16.67 -2.01 34.77
N GLU A 738 16.69 -2.78 33.68
CA GLU A 738 15.61 -3.68 33.24
C GLU A 738 15.22 -4.68 34.33
N SER A 739 16.19 -5.15 35.12
CA SER A 739 15.93 -6.09 36.22
C SER A 739 15.12 -5.48 37.38
N GLN A 740 15.05 -4.15 37.48
CA GLN A 740 14.43 -3.43 38.59
C GLN A 740 13.06 -2.80 38.24
N LEU A 741 12.64 -2.80 36.98
CA LEU A 741 11.45 -2.06 36.50
C LEU A 741 10.14 -2.42 37.22
N HIS A 742 10.02 -3.63 37.74
CA HIS A 742 8.81 -4.09 38.46
C HIS A 742 8.54 -3.36 39.78
N ARG A 743 9.50 -2.56 40.26
CA ARG A 743 9.45 -1.80 41.51
C ARG A 743 8.98 -0.36 41.36
N ILE A 744 8.72 0.09 40.13
CA ILE A 744 8.15 1.42 39.88
C ILE A 744 6.82 1.54 40.64
N ASP A 745 6.72 2.56 41.50
CA ASP A 745 5.49 2.80 42.27
C ASP A 745 4.32 3.17 41.36
N GLY A 746 3.16 2.57 41.63
CA GLY A 746 1.95 2.74 40.81
C GLY A 746 1.92 2.02 39.46
N LEU A 747 3.00 1.31 39.07
CA LEU A 747 3.04 0.55 37.82
C LEU A 747 1.96 -0.56 37.78
N SER A 748 1.21 -0.62 36.68
CA SER A 748 0.18 -1.65 36.45
C SER A 748 0.77 -3.07 36.39
N GLU A 749 -0.08 -4.06 36.68
CA GLU A 749 0.28 -5.47 36.51
C GLU A 749 0.65 -5.78 35.06
N HIS A 750 0.03 -5.14 34.07
CA HIS A 750 0.33 -5.28 32.65
C HIS A 750 0.95 -4.00 32.13
N PHE A 751 2.14 -4.05 31.54
CA PHE A 751 2.79 -2.86 31.00
C PHE A 751 3.66 -3.20 29.80
N LEU A 752 3.94 -2.21 28.95
CA LEU A 752 4.88 -2.35 27.84
C LEU A 752 6.22 -1.74 28.22
N TYR A 753 7.30 -2.46 27.98
CA TYR A 753 8.65 -1.90 28.01
C TYR A 753 9.08 -1.47 26.60
N PHE A 754 9.52 -0.21 26.49
CA PHE A 754 10.07 0.38 25.27
C PHE A 754 11.52 0.79 25.50
N ASN A 755 12.34 0.53 24.48
CA ASN A 755 13.53 1.34 24.25
C ASN A 755 13.11 2.61 23.48
N ASP A 756 13.88 3.68 23.60
CA ASP A 756 13.60 4.98 22.99
C ASP A 756 13.68 4.96 21.44
N ASP A 757 14.40 4.00 20.88
CA ASP A 757 14.57 3.75 19.44
C ASP A 757 13.46 2.88 18.80
N VAL A 758 12.42 2.53 19.56
CA VAL A 758 11.28 1.73 19.12
C VAL A 758 10.05 2.61 18.90
N PHE A 759 9.38 2.43 17.75
CA PHE A 759 8.25 3.26 17.34
C PHE A 759 7.05 2.40 16.93
N LEU A 760 5.84 2.88 17.22
CA LEU A 760 4.62 2.33 16.63
C LEU A 760 4.45 2.90 15.21
N GLY A 761 4.20 2.04 14.21
CA GLY A 761 4.10 2.44 12.80
C GLY A 761 2.68 2.71 12.30
N ARG A 762 1.67 2.20 13.02
CA ARG A 762 0.25 2.34 12.72
C ARG A 762 -0.58 2.11 14.00
N PRO A 763 -1.87 2.48 14.03
CA PRO A 763 -2.73 2.20 15.19
C PRO A 763 -2.72 0.71 15.59
N LEU A 764 -2.53 0.44 16.87
CA LEU A 764 -2.56 -0.89 17.47
C LEU A 764 -3.54 -0.90 18.63
N THR A 765 -4.24 -2.02 18.82
CA THR A 765 -5.14 -2.23 19.96
C THR A 765 -4.40 -2.89 21.12
N PRO A 766 -4.91 -2.84 22.37
CA PRO A 766 -4.34 -3.58 23.50
C PRO A 766 -4.13 -5.07 23.20
N ARG A 767 -5.04 -5.65 22.40
CA ARG A 767 -4.99 -7.05 21.95
C ARG A 767 -3.77 -7.40 21.11
N SER A 768 -3.05 -6.40 20.58
CA SER A 768 -1.77 -6.63 19.93
C SER A 768 -0.72 -7.16 20.91
N PHE A 769 -0.87 -6.85 22.20
CA PHE A 769 0.13 -7.08 23.24
C PHE A 769 -0.35 -7.98 24.39
N PHE A 770 -1.65 -8.04 24.65
CA PHE A 770 -2.20 -8.87 25.72
C PHE A 770 -3.52 -9.53 25.30
N ASP A 771 -3.78 -10.73 25.81
CA ASP A 771 -5.10 -11.36 25.71
C ASP A 771 -6.05 -10.83 26.82
N GLY A 772 -7.36 -10.93 26.58
CA GLY A 772 -8.39 -10.51 27.55
C GLY A 772 -8.35 -11.25 28.89
N ASN A 773 -7.73 -12.43 28.94
CA ASN A 773 -7.47 -13.21 30.15
C ASN A 773 -6.19 -12.79 30.90
N GLY A 774 -5.45 -11.79 30.39
CA GLY A 774 -4.25 -11.25 31.01
C GLY A 774 -2.93 -11.92 30.61
N MET A 775 -2.90 -12.79 29.60
CA MET A 775 -1.64 -13.32 29.06
C MET A 775 -0.86 -12.25 28.30
N ALA A 776 0.45 -12.18 28.52
CA ALA A 776 1.34 -11.28 27.80
C ALA A 776 1.82 -11.90 26.48
N HIS A 777 1.77 -11.14 25.38
CA HIS A 777 2.29 -11.58 24.11
C HIS A 777 3.81 -11.47 24.05
N PHE A 778 4.46 -12.36 23.33
CA PHE A 778 5.86 -12.18 22.92
C PHE A 778 6.03 -12.42 21.42
N PHE A 779 6.98 -11.71 20.82
CA PHE A 779 7.21 -11.74 19.38
C PHE A 779 8.58 -12.34 19.10
N ARG A 780 8.61 -13.58 18.61
CA ARG A 780 9.86 -14.29 18.33
C ARG A 780 10.59 -13.66 17.13
N SER A 781 11.89 -13.46 17.27
CA SER A 781 12.75 -13.03 16.17
C SER A 781 13.19 -14.22 15.31
N PRO A 782 13.40 -14.02 13.99
CA PRO A 782 14.10 -15.01 13.17
C PRO A 782 15.56 -15.20 13.59
N THR A 783 16.15 -14.28 14.36
CA THR A 783 17.54 -14.39 14.85
C THR A 783 17.68 -15.54 15.84
N ALA A 784 18.45 -16.56 15.46
CA ALA A 784 18.83 -17.66 16.33
C ALA A 784 19.89 -17.20 17.33
N VAL A 785 19.77 -17.67 18.58
CA VAL A 785 20.83 -17.48 19.58
C VAL A 785 21.91 -18.53 19.30
N PRO A 786 23.18 -18.15 19.10
CA PRO A 786 24.25 -19.07 18.73
C PRO A 786 24.29 -20.31 19.64
N PRO A 787 24.40 -21.53 19.09
CA PRO A 787 24.41 -22.76 19.88
C PRO A 787 25.77 -23.00 20.58
N SER A 788 26.79 -22.19 20.27
CA SER A 788 28.09 -22.27 20.92
C SER A 788 28.02 -21.92 22.41
N PRO A 789 28.95 -22.44 23.24
CA PRO A 789 29.14 -21.96 24.60
C PRO A 789 29.36 -20.45 24.66
N LEU A 790 29.22 -19.87 25.85
CA LEU A 790 29.57 -18.47 26.10
C LEU A 790 31.06 -18.26 25.79
N ALA A 791 31.36 -17.27 24.96
CA ALA A 791 32.71 -16.87 24.59
C ALA A 791 32.98 -15.44 25.08
N GLU A 792 34.26 -15.10 25.28
CA GLU A 792 34.64 -13.76 25.76
C GLU A 792 34.35 -12.64 24.74
N ASP A 793 34.27 -12.98 23.46
CA ASP A 793 34.00 -12.08 22.33
C ASP A 793 32.52 -12.08 21.89
N ASP A 794 31.62 -12.78 22.61
CA ASP A 794 30.19 -12.72 22.32
C ASP A 794 29.67 -11.29 22.49
N GLU A 795 28.95 -10.79 21.48
CA GLU A 795 28.22 -9.53 21.62
C GLU A 795 27.28 -9.59 22.84
N GLY A 796 27.21 -8.51 23.61
CA GLY A 796 26.59 -8.58 24.94
C GLY A 796 25.10 -8.95 24.97
N TYR A 797 24.36 -8.83 23.85
CA TYR A 797 22.99 -9.37 23.77
C TYR A 797 22.97 -10.90 23.54
N PHE A 798 23.92 -11.45 22.78
CA PHE A 798 24.08 -12.90 22.62
C PHE A 798 24.58 -13.54 23.91
N ALA A 799 25.50 -12.90 24.61
CA ALA A 799 25.95 -13.34 25.94
C ALA A 799 24.76 -13.47 26.91
N ALA A 800 23.95 -12.40 27.03
CA ALA A 800 22.77 -12.42 27.88
C ALA A 800 21.72 -13.46 27.46
N ALA A 801 21.51 -13.67 26.16
CA ALA A 801 20.62 -14.71 25.66
C ALA A 801 21.12 -16.14 25.96
N LYS A 802 22.44 -16.37 25.90
CA LYS A 802 23.07 -17.63 26.31
C LYS A 802 22.94 -17.86 27.81
N ASN A 803 23.10 -16.83 28.64
CA ASN A 803 22.90 -16.92 30.09
C ASN A 803 21.44 -17.26 30.43
N ASN A 804 20.48 -16.56 29.83
CA ASN A 804 19.06 -16.87 29.97
C ASN A 804 18.74 -18.31 29.56
N ARG A 805 19.30 -18.79 28.44
CA ARG A 805 19.16 -20.19 28.00
C ARG A 805 19.69 -21.15 29.07
N GLY A 806 20.89 -20.92 29.59
CA GLY A 806 21.49 -21.77 30.62
C GLY A 806 20.63 -21.83 31.88
N LEU A 807 20.10 -20.69 32.32
CA LEU A 807 19.19 -20.58 33.46
C LEU A 807 17.91 -21.40 33.25
N LEU A 808 17.27 -21.25 32.09
CA LEU A 808 16.04 -21.97 31.73
C LEU A 808 16.26 -23.47 31.54
N GLN A 809 17.42 -23.87 31.00
CA GLN A 809 17.80 -25.28 30.87
C GLN A 809 17.99 -25.92 32.24
N ARG A 810 18.69 -25.24 33.15
CA ARG A 810 18.95 -25.73 34.51
C ARG A 810 17.67 -25.89 35.30
N GLU A 811 16.76 -24.92 35.23
CA GLU A 811 15.55 -24.89 36.06
C GLU A 811 14.40 -25.72 35.46
N TYR A 812 14.21 -25.68 34.14
CA TYR A 812 13.02 -26.25 33.50
C TYR A 812 13.33 -27.37 32.49
N GLY A 813 14.61 -27.66 32.21
CA GLY A 813 14.99 -28.61 31.17
C GLY A 813 14.57 -28.15 29.76
N ARG A 814 14.41 -26.83 29.55
CA ARG A 814 13.95 -26.25 28.28
C ARG A 814 14.99 -25.29 27.71
N THR A 815 15.15 -25.33 26.38
CA THR A 815 16.17 -24.56 25.66
C THR A 815 15.56 -23.41 24.88
N ALA A 816 16.00 -22.18 25.17
CA ALA A 816 15.72 -21.02 24.31
C ALA A 816 16.62 -21.05 23.06
N THR A 817 16.01 -20.98 21.86
CA THR A 817 16.75 -21.11 20.59
C THR A 817 16.83 -19.82 19.78
N HIS A 818 15.94 -18.86 20.03
CA HIS A 818 15.81 -17.62 19.28
C HIS A 818 15.63 -16.45 20.24
N GLY A 819 16.03 -15.26 19.80
CA GLY A 819 15.70 -14.02 20.50
C GLY A 819 14.27 -13.56 20.22
N PHE A 820 13.97 -12.36 20.68
CA PHE A 820 12.69 -11.67 20.44
C PHE A 820 12.91 -10.48 19.51
N LEU A 821 11.85 -10.05 18.81
CA LEU A 821 11.91 -8.86 17.97
C LEU A 821 12.24 -7.64 18.85
N HIS A 822 13.05 -6.74 18.33
CA HIS A 822 13.28 -5.43 18.92
C HIS A 822 12.02 -4.56 18.68
N ALA A 823 11.07 -4.71 19.61
CA ALA A 823 9.72 -4.17 19.57
C ALA A 823 9.28 -3.94 21.04
N PRO A 824 8.13 -3.27 21.29
CA PRO A 824 7.63 -3.14 22.64
C PRO A 824 7.44 -4.51 23.28
N HIS A 825 7.98 -4.69 24.48
CA HIS A 825 7.88 -5.95 25.21
C HIS A 825 6.67 -5.90 26.14
N PRO A 826 5.64 -6.74 25.93
CA PRO A 826 4.52 -6.86 26.84
C PRO A 826 4.94 -7.63 28.08
N LEU A 827 4.86 -6.99 29.23
CA LEU A 827 5.36 -7.52 30.49
C LEU A 827 4.25 -7.58 31.54
N ARG A 828 4.47 -8.51 32.47
CA ARG A 828 3.70 -8.64 33.69
C ARG A 828 4.57 -8.32 34.89
N ARG A 829 4.13 -7.39 35.73
CA ARG A 829 4.86 -6.95 36.92
C ARG A 829 5.11 -8.10 37.87
N SER A 830 4.09 -8.91 38.16
CA SER A 830 4.21 -10.11 39.00
C SER A 830 5.23 -11.12 38.51
N VAL A 831 5.35 -11.30 37.19
CA VAL A 831 6.31 -12.25 36.60
C VAL A 831 7.75 -11.77 36.77
N LEU A 832 8.01 -10.46 36.62
CA LEU A 832 9.34 -9.90 36.91
C LEU A 832 9.70 -10.02 38.39
N ALA A 833 8.76 -9.74 39.29
CA ALA A 833 8.96 -9.89 40.73
C ALA A 833 9.27 -11.35 41.09
N GLU A 834 8.54 -12.32 40.54
CA GLU A 834 8.79 -13.74 40.78
C GLU A 834 10.15 -14.20 40.23
N ILE A 835 10.60 -13.67 39.08
CA ILE A 835 11.95 -13.93 38.57
C ILE A 835 13.00 -13.41 39.55
N ALA A 836 12.82 -12.22 40.10
CA ALA A 836 13.74 -11.63 41.10
C ALA A 836 13.78 -12.45 42.41
N GLU A 837 12.63 -12.94 42.87
CA GLU A 837 12.54 -13.80 44.05
C GLU A 837 13.14 -15.19 43.83
N LYS A 838 12.98 -15.75 42.62
CA LYS A 838 13.42 -17.10 42.29
C LYS A 838 14.90 -17.20 41.95
N PHE A 839 15.46 -16.16 41.33
CA PHE A 839 16.87 -16.10 40.92
C PHE A 839 17.59 -14.90 41.57
N PRO A 840 17.60 -14.80 42.92
CA PRO A 840 18.07 -13.61 43.61
C PRO A 840 19.56 -13.37 43.40
N GLU A 841 20.37 -14.43 43.29
CA GLU A 841 21.81 -14.32 43.06
C GLU A 841 22.11 -13.75 41.67
N GLU A 842 21.50 -14.31 40.62
CA GLU A 842 21.74 -13.88 39.24
C GLU A 842 21.17 -12.49 38.95
N ILE A 843 20.02 -12.16 39.55
CA ILE A 843 19.39 -10.84 39.41
C ILE A 843 20.20 -9.78 40.16
N THR A 844 20.68 -10.08 41.38
CA THR A 844 21.56 -9.16 42.12
C THR A 844 22.88 -8.96 41.39
N ALA A 845 23.46 -10.02 40.83
CA ALA A 845 24.68 -9.93 40.03
C ALA A 845 24.48 -9.02 38.79
N THR A 846 23.38 -9.21 38.06
CA THR A 846 23.03 -8.36 36.91
C THR A 846 22.79 -6.90 37.34
N ALA A 847 22.10 -6.68 38.46
CA ALA A 847 21.83 -5.34 38.99
C ALA A 847 23.10 -4.62 39.46
N ALA A 848 24.09 -5.36 39.98
CA ALA A 848 25.38 -4.82 40.42
C ALA A 848 26.35 -4.48 39.27
N SER A 849 26.11 -5.01 38.06
CA SER A 849 26.90 -4.70 36.86
C SER A 849 26.70 -3.24 36.43
N ARG A 850 27.69 -2.38 36.70
CA ARG A 850 27.67 -0.96 36.29
C ARG A 850 27.77 -0.75 34.78
N PHE A 851 28.39 -1.67 34.06
CA PHE A 851 28.46 -1.73 32.60
C PHE A 851 28.03 -3.12 32.13
N ARG A 852 27.69 -3.24 30.84
CA ARG A 852 27.25 -4.51 30.26
C ARG A 852 28.32 -5.58 30.49
N ALA A 853 27.95 -6.69 31.13
CA ALA A 853 28.85 -7.79 31.44
C ALA A 853 28.42 -9.06 30.70
N THR A 854 29.38 -9.93 30.41
CA THR A 854 29.12 -11.24 29.76
C THR A 854 28.28 -12.17 30.63
N THR A 855 28.13 -11.87 31.92
CA THR A 855 27.30 -12.58 32.90
C THR A 855 25.88 -12.03 33.05
N ASP A 856 25.55 -10.90 32.40
CA ASP A 856 24.25 -10.26 32.57
C ASP A 856 23.10 -11.16 32.08
N LEU A 857 21.93 -10.97 32.70
CA LEU A 857 20.66 -11.48 32.19
C LEU A 857 19.91 -10.39 31.43
N SER A 858 19.33 -10.75 30.28
CA SER A 858 18.34 -9.91 29.58
C SER A 858 16.97 -10.22 30.17
N VAL A 859 16.58 -9.47 31.21
CA VAL A 859 15.41 -9.80 32.03
C VAL A 859 14.10 -9.44 31.32
N ALA A 860 13.93 -8.16 30.98
CA ALA A 860 12.69 -7.64 30.38
C ALA A 860 12.53 -8.07 28.91
N SER A 861 13.63 -8.03 28.15
CA SER A 861 13.63 -8.30 26.71
C SER A 861 13.69 -9.79 26.32
N SER A 862 13.97 -10.70 27.28
CA SER A 862 14.09 -12.14 26.98
C SER A 862 13.61 -13.09 28.08
N LEU A 863 14.19 -13.05 29.28
CA LEU A 863 13.94 -14.03 30.34
C LEU A 863 12.46 -14.05 30.76
N HIS A 864 11.85 -12.87 30.89
CA HIS A 864 10.44 -12.70 31.21
C HIS A 864 9.52 -13.48 30.25
N HIS A 865 9.73 -13.32 28.94
CA HIS A 865 8.88 -13.94 27.92
C HIS A 865 8.94 -15.46 28.00
N HIS A 866 10.14 -16.02 28.13
CA HIS A 866 10.33 -17.46 28.27
C HIS A 866 9.77 -17.99 29.59
N TYR A 867 10.07 -17.34 30.71
CA TYR A 867 9.58 -17.73 32.03
C TYR A 867 8.05 -17.66 32.08
N GLY A 868 7.46 -16.58 31.58
CA GLY A 868 6.03 -16.39 31.46
C GLY A 868 5.39 -17.48 30.59
N TYR A 869 6.00 -17.86 29.48
CA TYR A 869 5.51 -18.98 28.64
C TYR A 869 5.53 -20.32 29.39
N LEU A 870 6.64 -20.64 30.05
CA LEU A 870 6.80 -21.90 30.80
C LEU A 870 5.86 -22.01 32.01
N THR A 871 5.35 -20.87 32.47
CA THR A 871 4.47 -20.79 33.64
C THR A 871 3.03 -20.38 33.28
N GLY A 872 2.66 -20.41 31.99
CA GLY A 872 1.29 -20.19 31.53
C GLY A 872 0.79 -18.74 31.60
N ARG A 873 1.70 -17.77 31.57
CA ARG A 873 1.42 -16.32 31.73
C ARG A 873 1.80 -15.47 30.52
N SER A 874 2.48 -16.07 29.55
CA SER A 874 2.79 -15.45 28.26
C SER A 874 2.46 -16.40 27.10
N THR A 875 2.16 -15.85 25.93
CA THR A 875 1.78 -16.61 24.72
C THR A 875 2.50 -16.05 23.48
N PRO A 876 2.90 -16.90 22.52
CA PRO A 876 3.47 -16.41 21.27
C PRO A 876 2.44 -15.63 20.46
N ALA A 877 2.86 -14.50 19.90
CA ALA A 877 2.08 -13.71 18.96
C ALA A 877 2.95 -13.26 17.78
N SER A 878 2.32 -12.63 16.79
CA SER A 878 2.99 -12.07 15.61
C SER A 878 2.72 -10.58 15.51
N LEU A 879 3.77 -9.81 15.18
CA LEU A 879 3.70 -8.38 14.95
C LEU A 879 4.54 -8.04 13.72
N THR A 880 4.00 -7.20 12.84
CA THR A 880 4.76 -6.73 11.68
C THR A 880 5.78 -5.69 12.16
N CYS A 881 7.06 -6.05 12.13
CA CYS A 881 8.18 -5.22 12.58
C CYS A 881 9.16 -4.93 11.43
N SER A 882 9.79 -3.76 11.43
CA SER A 882 10.90 -3.43 10.53
C SER A 882 12.08 -2.88 11.33
N PHE A 883 13.28 -3.36 11.03
CA PHE A 883 14.52 -2.80 11.55
C PHE A 883 15.18 -1.93 10.47
N VAL A 884 15.58 -0.73 10.85
CA VAL A 884 16.31 0.22 10.02
C VAL A 884 17.67 0.46 10.65
N ASN A 885 18.74 0.29 9.87
CA ASN A 885 20.07 0.72 10.26
C ASN A 885 20.30 2.10 9.64
N ALA A 886 20.49 3.14 10.46
CA ALA A 886 20.72 4.50 10.00
C ALA A 886 22.06 4.65 9.26
N GLY A 887 23.04 3.83 9.62
CA GLY A 887 24.38 3.79 9.02
C GLY A 887 24.46 3.09 7.67
N ASP A 888 23.35 2.54 7.14
CA ASP A 888 23.30 1.78 5.89
C ASP A 888 22.44 2.50 4.82
N TYR A 889 23.06 2.91 3.71
CA TYR A 889 22.38 3.58 2.59
C TYR A 889 21.25 2.74 1.99
N ALA A 890 21.38 1.40 1.95
CA ALA A 890 20.33 0.52 1.43
C ALA A 890 19.07 0.58 2.30
N HIS A 891 19.22 0.82 3.60
CA HIS A 891 18.11 0.93 4.55
C HIS A 891 17.38 2.29 4.48
N HIS A 892 18.00 3.36 3.97
CA HIS A 892 17.34 4.66 3.76
C HIS A 892 16.18 4.57 2.76
N THR A 893 16.31 3.72 1.74
CA THR A 893 15.24 3.44 0.77
C THR A 893 14.01 2.80 1.45
N ARG A 894 14.23 2.04 2.54
CA ARG A 894 13.17 1.43 3.35
C ARG A 894 12.43 2.48 4.17
N LEU A 895 13.11 3.50 4.70
CA LEU A 895 12.46 4.62 5.40
C LEU A 895 11.44 5.32 4.49
N SER A 896 11.81 5.60 3.24
CA SER A 896 10.89 6.17 2.26
C SER A 896 9.68 5.28 2.00
N ARG A 897 9.88 3.96 1.87
CA ARG A 897 8.79 2.99 1.73
C ARG A 897 7.89 2.94 2.96
N MET A 898 8.47 2.96 4.15
CA MET A 898 7.73 2.91 5.41
C MET A 898 6.86 4.17 5.58
N LEU A 899 7.39 5.35 5.27
CA LEU A 899 6.64 6.61 5.32
C LEU A 899 5.45 6.59 4.34
N ALA A 900 5.68 6.00 3.17
CA ALA A 900 4.74 5.85 2.09
C ALA A 900 3.58 4.88 2.41
N THR A 901 3.90 3.67 2.89
CA THR A 901 2.91 2.60 3.07
C THR A 901 2.35 2.51 4.48
N ARG A 902 3.11 2.99 5.48
CA ARG A 902 2.82 2.84 6.92
C ARG A 902 2.37 1.41 7.30
N SER A 903 2.99 0.42 6.65
CA SER A 903 2.51 -0.97 6.64
C SER A 903 2.98 -1.83 7.82
N HIS A 904 3.89 -1.32 8.65
CA HIS A 904 4.44 -2.07 9.79
C HIS A 904 3.74 -1.63 11.08
N GLY A 905 3.43 -2.60 11.95
CA GLY A 905 2.92 -2.37 13.30
C GLY A 905 3.92 -1.61 14.16
N VAL A 906 5.18 -2.02 14.06
CA VAL A 906 6.31 -1.45 14.81
C VAL A 906 7.51 -1.30 13.88
N PHE A 907 8.39 -0.36 14.20
CA PHE A 907 9.74 -0.36 13.66
C PHE A 907 10.74 0.18 14.67
N CYS A 908 12.01 -0.14 14.46
CA CYS A 908 13.11 0.34 15.28
C CYS A 908 14.26 0.84 14.41
N ILE A 909 14.99 1.81 14.92
CA ILE A 909 16.10 2.46 14.24
C ILE A 909 17.36 2.22 15.06
N GLY A 910 18.32 1.46 14.52
CA GLY A 910 19.62 1.24 15.14
C GLY A 910 20.77 1.86 14.35
N GLU A 911 21.95 1.92 14.96
CA GLU A 911 23.21 2.33 14.34
C GLU A 911 24.25 1.22 14.53
N SER A 912 24.95 0.84 13.45
CA SER A 912 26.09 -0.08 13.53
C SER A 912 27.40 0.68 13.75
N ALA A 913 28.37 0.05 14.41
CA ALA A 913 29.70 0.62 14.62
C ALA A 913 30.42 0.94 13.29
N ASP A 914 30.17 0.14 12.24
CA ASP A 914 30.70 0.32 10.89
C ASP A 914 29.68 1.05 9.99
N ALA A 915 29.37 2.32 10.27
CA ALA A 915 28.43 3.09 9.48
C ALA A 915 29.04 3.56 8.14
N GLU A 916 28.38 3.25 7.02
CA GLU A 916 28.73 3.75 5.68
C GLU A 916 28.30 5.22 5.48
N VAL A 917 27.25 5.63 6.19
CA VAL A 917 26.64 6.96 6.09
C VAL A 917 27.29 7.91 7.12
N PRO A 918 27.75 9.12 6.72
CA PRO A 918 28.24 10.13 7.66
C PRO A 918 27.22 10.53 8.73
N ALA A 919 27.65 10.76 9.97
CA ALA A 919 26.76 11.00 11.12
C ALA A 919 25.80 12.19 10.90
N ASP A 920 26.27 13.29 10.29
CA ASP A 920 25.45 14.46 9.97
C ASP A 920 24.38 14.20 8.91
N GLU A 921 24.65 13.26 7.99
CA GLU A 921 23.67 12.81 7.00
C GLU A 921 22.65 11.88 7.63
N GLN A 922 23.09 10.94 8.47
CA GLN A 922 22.18 10.10 9.24
C GLN A 922 21.20 10.95 10.07
N ASP A 923 21.70 11.97 10.80
CA ASP A 923 20.88 12.87 11.60
C ASP A 923 19.82 13.60 10.77
N ARG A 924 20.22 14.11 9.60
CA ARG A 924 19.30 14.79 8.68
C ARG A 924 18.22 13.85 8.15
N VAL A 925 18.59 12.65 7.72
CA VAL A 925 17.67 11.65 7.15
C VAL A 925 16.68 11.16 8.22
N LEU A 926 17.17 10.79 9.40
CA LEU A 926 16.32 10.30 10.49
C LEU A 926 15.38 11.40 10.99
N ARG A 927 15.89 12.62 11.22
CA ARG A 927 15.05 13.75 11.64
C ARG A 927 13.97 14.05 10.61
N ALA A 928 14.30 14.06 9.31
CA ALA A 928 13.33 14.27 8.25
C ALA A 928 12.28 13.14 8.21
N PHE A 929 12.71 11.89 8.30
CA PHE A 929 11.81 10.73 8.33
C PHE A 929 10.89 10.76 9.55
N LEU A 930 11.42 10.90 10.76
CA LEU A 930 10.64 10.88 12.00
C LEU A 930 9.67 12.07 12.07
N SER A 931 10.10 13.27 11.64
CA SER A 931 9.22 14.43 11.51
C SER A 931 8.09 14.20 10.51
N ALA A 932 8.39 13.52 9.40
CA ALA A 932 7.38 13.18 8.39
C ALA A 932 6.44 12.05 8.86
N TYR A 933 6.95 11.08 9.62
CA TYR A 933 6.19 9.93 10.07
C TYR A 933 5.29 10.29 11.25
N PHE A 934 5.80 11.11 12.18
CA PHE A 934 5.14 11.58 13.40
C PHE A 934 5.07 13.12 13.47
N PRO A 935 4.35 13.75 12.53
CA PRO A 935 4.26 15.20 12.44
C PRO A 935 3.46 15.84 13.60
N VAL A 936 2.53 15.09 14.20
CA VAL A 936 1.67 15.58 15.29
C VAL A 936 2.41 15.46 16.62
N ARG A 937 2.43 16.54 17.41
CA ARG A 937 3.08 16.58 18.73
C ARG A 937 2.34 15.66 19.71
N SER A 938 3.09 15.04 20.63
CA SER A 938 2.49 14.33 21.75
C SER A 938 1.98 15.33 22.79
N PRO A 939 0.98 14.96 23.62
CA PRO A 939 0.51 15.82 24.72
C PRO A 939 1.61 16.19 25.72
N PHE A 940 2.70 15.41 25.79
CA PHE A 940 3.79 15.58 26.75
C PHE A 940 4.87 16.57 26.29
N GLU A 941 4.72 17.20 25.12
CA GLU A 941 5.66 18.21 24.64
C GLU A 941 5.27 19.61 25.12
N ARG A 942 6.25 20.39 25.61
CA ARG A 942 6.05 21.82 25.90
C ARG A 942 5.62 22.57 24.64
N SER A 943 4.73 23.55 24.82
CA SER A 943 4.14 24.35 23.74
C SER A 943 5.19 25.19 22.98
#